data_AF-A0AAV9BGI1-F1
#
_entry.id   AF-A0AAV9BGI1-F1
#
_cell.length_a   1.000
_cell.length_b   1.000
_cell.length_c   1.000
_cell.angle_alpha   90.00
_cell.angle_beta   90.00
_cell.angle_gamma   90.00
#
_symmetry.space_group_name_H-M   'P 1'
#
loop_
_entity.id
_entity.type
_entity.pdbx_description
1 polymer ?
#
loop_
_entity_poly.entity_id
_entity_poly.type
_entity_poly.pdbx_seq_one_letter_code
_entity_poly.pdbx_strand_id
1 'polypeptide(L)'
;MTAGGGSLGLRTGSYGSLQQHHQNNHHHFNNNHHHHFNNNGNNAGGSIIISATSSSSSVSPSTSSPSLSTPPGGGSAGRKPQKMIPSGTRDKEPSFLPWICRVVVGRKKIGMLVIMLISFAVFISIAFVVNKGWWVYVVDGSLLTACSVCYVPVEHAIAVMPTEPSVSPVLKNLSYIYGDTSDGTESEGGSTFGGHPSLRQRNESFDIKESMTVHCGFVKGNRPGHETGFDIDDDALLEMEQCRGVVVASAIFGNYDVLQQPKNISEAAKRTVCFYMFVDEETGDYIRNSTTIGNTNRAGLWRIVVVRNLPYADARRNGKPFSHNLELSLTYTLYFTEACKAFISQYFFTKVPKLLLHRLFPSARYSLWIDGKLQLVADPYLLLERFLWRENATFAISNHYRRFDVFEEAEANKAAGKYENASIDYQIDFYRREGLTHYSSVKLPIVSDVPEGCVIIREHIPITNLFTCLWFNEVDRFTSRDQLSFSSVRDKIISKVNWGINMFLDCERRNFVIQIYHRDLLEQMASSLHPPPPPPPVRPSTQTASDSSTRALPKKQIPRRGKEKRPNSRRHHPKDAMMGDRGQPSSTPSASTDADDSEDVVDDSFAHTEFTIDEFFNDVRLDAEIDEQPQQPAPAPDRAPQMTLQTYTRGPRRIQPAHPKMGFVERNGTQFFLDGRPFYVNGWNSYWLMDQAVDDFSRPRVRAMFKAGSRLGLTVCRTWGFNDGTYHALQALDVVIAEAGKNGIRLLLCLVNNLAPYGGKNQYVKWAWDEGVGLSPANDSFFFDPSIRIYFKTYLKTVLTRKNHITGIEYRDDPTIFAWELINEPQCTSDPTGDTLQEWIEEMAGYLKSIDKKHLLTLGLEGFYGPTSPPEKLSVNPSEYESTLGADFIRNSKISAIDFGSIHFYPDHWMADQPFSEKLRYVPKWMDSHIDDGDRELGKPIMVTEFGLSNLNKDFDHSHRDAFYKAIYDIFYESAKKGGAGAGTFVWQLLVGGMEEYNDDFGIVAWERPSLYGLIKEQSCRLAEVCYGKSWARFRSQFNC
;
A
#
# COMPACT_ATOMS: atom_id res chain seq x y z
N MET A 1 44.16 37.12 -4.74
CA MET A 1 45.55 36.89 -5.21
C MET A 1 46.11 35.68 -4.49
N THR A 2 47.08 34.95 -5.08
CA THR A 2 48.04 34.00 -4.44
C THR A 2 47.51 33.12 -3.27
N ALA A 3 47.19 31.82 -3.39
CA ALA A 3 47.82 30.64 -4.05
C ALA A 3 48.93 29.92 -3.23
N GLY A 4 48.85 28.59 -3.19
CA GLY A 4 49.85 27.65 -2.61
C GLY A 4 49.53 27.14 -1.18
N GLY A 5 49.79 25.88 -0.80
CA GLY A 5 50.10 24.71 -1.63
C GLY A 5 50.87 23.56 -0.93
N GLY A 6 50.20 22.44 -0.61
CA GLY A 6 50.82 21.15 -0.23
C GLY A 6 51.49 21.08 1.16
N SER A 7 52.11 19.97 1.59
CA SER A 7 51.96 18.53 1.26
C SER A 7 52.83 17.67 2.23
N LEU A 8 52.64 16.34 2.27
CA LEU A 8 53.38 15.31 3.05
C LEU A 8 53.26 15.39 4.60
N GLY A 9 53.38 14.29 5.37
CA GLY A 9 53.39 12.87 4.95
C GLY A 9 53.67 11.84 6.07
N LEU A 10 52.70 10.93 6.28
CA LEU A 10 52.81 9.46 6.52
C LEU A 10 53.79 8.81 7.55
N ARG A 11 53.30 7.68 8.11
CA ARG A 11 54.02 6.51 8.72
C ARG A 11 54.57 6.61 10.16
N THR A 12 54.63 5.55 11.00
CA THR A 12 53.80 4.31 11.18
C THR A 12 54.17 3.57 12.49
N GLY A 13 53.19 2.93 13.15
CA GLY A 13 53.34 1.72 13.98
C GLY A 13 53.54 1.89 15.51
N SER A 14 53.58 0.83 16.34
CA SER A 14 52.93 -0.51 16.27
C SER A 14 53.37 -1.42 17.44
N TYR A 15 52.45 -1.80 18.35
CA TYR A 15 52.49 -2.99 19.25
C TYR A 15 53.61 -3.15 20.33
N GLY A 16 53.28 -3.89 21.40
CA GLY A 16 54.19 -4.34 22.47
C GLY A 16 53.73 -3.92 23.89
N SER A 17 52.75 -4.58 24.54
CA SER A 17 52.75 -5.90 25.19
C SER A 17 53.44 -5.97 26.57
N LEU A 18 52.66 -6.26 27.63
CA LEU A 18 53.05 -7.11 28.77
C LEU A 18 51.82 -7.48 29.61
N GLN A 19 51.97 -8.41 30.56
CA GLN A 19 50.89 -9.27 31.10
C GLN A 19 51.09 -9.56 32.61
N GLN A 20 50.11 -10.25 33.24
CA GLN A 20 50.15 -10.87 34.57
C GLN A 20 50.00 -9.92 35.80
N HIS A 21 49.55 -10.35 36.99
CA HIS A 21 49.13 -11.69 37.46
C HIS A 21 47.93 -11.65 38.46
N HIS A 22 47.20 -12.77 38.60
CA HIS A 22 46.16 -13.01 39.63
C HIS A 22 46.69 -13.12 41.07
N GLN A 23 45.84 -12.78 42.06
CA GLN A 23 45.28 -13.69 43.11
C GLN A 23 44.42 -12.91 44.14
N ASN A 24 43.72 -13.52 45.11
CA ASN A 24 42.53 -14.40 45.07
C ASN A 24 41.93 -14.47 46.51
N ASN A 25 40.81 -15.19 46.71
CA ASN A 25 40.26 -15.64 48.03
C ASN A 25 39.66 -14.55 48.96
N HIS A 26 38.64 -14.81 49.81
CA HIS A 26 37.55 -15.82 49.84
C HIS A 26 36.55 -15.49 50.99
N HIS A 27 35.25 -15.82 50.81
CA HIS A 27 34.32 -16.35 51.84
C HIS A 27 33.92 -15.51 53.10
N HIS A 28 32.74 -15.65 53.78
CA HIS A 28 31.43 -16.32 53.52
C HIS A 28 30.42 -16.02 54.68
N PHE A 29 29.13 -16.39 54.51
CA PHE A 29 28.02 -16.47 55.51
C PHE A 29 27.56 -15.18 56.28
N ASN A 30 26.35 -15.07 56.87
CA ASN A 30 24.98 -15.49 56.43
C ASN A 30 23.85 -14.92 57.35
N ASN A 31 22.62 -14.85 56.82
CA ASN A 31 21.29 -15.03 57.45
C ASN A 31 20.75 -14.18 58.65
N ASN A 32 19.43 -13.89 58.51
CA ASN A 32 18.36 -13.89 59.55
C ASN A 32 18.28 -12.73 60.59
N HIS A 33 17.12 -12.34 61.15
CA HIS A 33 15.75 -12.92 61.11
C HIS A 33 14.61 -11.89 61.39
N HIS A 34 13.44 -12.12 60.78
CA HIS A 34 12.04 -12.00 61.31
C HIS A 34 11.38 -10.73 61.95
N HIS A 35 10.10 -10.57 61.54
CA HIS A 35 8.87 -10.30 62.34
C HIS A 35 8.30 -8.87 62.59
N HIS A 36 7.22 -8.59 61.84
CA HIS A 36 5.82 -8.32 62.28
C HIS A 36 5.37 -7.07 63.09
N PHE A 37 4.29 -6.50 62.54
CA PHE A 37 3.05 -5.98 63.19
C PHE A 37 3.00 -4.63 63.96
N ASN A 38 2.44 -3.64 63.23
CA ASN A 38 1.14 -2.96 63.52
C ASN A 38 1.04 -1.67 64.37
N ASN A 39 -0.03 -0.93 64.04
CA ASN A 39 -0.75 0.11 64.80
C ASN A 39 -0.16 1.51 65.06
N ASN A 40 -0.76 2.50 64.37
CA ASN A 40 -1.53 3.62 64.92
C ASN A 40 -1.05 4.36 66.20
N GLY A 41 -0.87 5.69 66.09
CA GLY A 41 -0.84 6.58 67.25
C GLY A 41 -0.66 8.07 66.92
N ASN A 42 -1.74 8.85 66.99
CA ASN A 42 -1.69 10.32 66.89
C ASN A 42 -0.95 10.94 68.09
N ASN A 43 -0.19 12.02 67.90
CA ASN A 43 -0.67 13.37 68.29
C ASN A 43 0.26 14.56 67.98
N ALA A 44 -0.38 15.74 68.01
CA ALA A 44 0.11 17.10 67.72
C ALA A 44 1.09 17.72 68.72
N GLY A 45 1.71 18.86 68.35
CA GLY A 45 2.07 19.95 69.29
C GLY A 45 3.25 20.87 68.89
N GLY A 46 3.00 22.19 68.79
CA GLY A 46 4.03 23.27 68.69
C GLY A 46 4.72 23.40 67.30
N SER A 47 4.82 24.54 66.60
CA SER A 47 4.51 25.98 66.83
C SER A 47 5.50 26.80 67.70
N ILE A 48 5.62 28.11 67.36
CA ILE A 48 6.28 29.25 68.09
C ILE A 48 7.84 29.36 67.99
N ILE A 49 8.55 30.50 67.71
CA ILE A 49 8.40 31.77 66.90
C ILE A 49 9.87 32.28 66.55
N ILE A 50 10.02 33.43 65.85
CA ILE A 50 11.19 34.37 65.70
C ILE A 50 12.45 33.86 64.95
N SER A 51 13.23 34.64 64.16
CA SER A 51 13.25 36.10 63.80
C SER A 51 13.63 36.32 62.32
N ALA A 52 13.38 37.47 61.66
CA ALA A 52 14.32 38.61 61.44
C ALA A 52 15.76 38.20 61.03
N THR A 53 16.48 38.78 60.05
CA THR A 53 16.41 40.01 59.19
C THR A 53 17.54 39.90 58.12
N SER A 54 17.81 40.75 57.11
CA SER A 54 17.26 41.98 56.50
C SER A 54 17.99 42.24 55.14
N SER A 55 17.59 43.29 54.39
CA SER A 55 18.45 44.20 53.58
C SER A 55 19.35 43.67 52.42
N SER A 56 19.52 44.36 51.29
CA SER A 56 18.87 45.58 50.73
C SER A 56 19.39 45.94 49.32
N SER A 57 18.59 46.70 48.55
CA SER A 57 18.99 47.79 47.61
C SER A 57 20.06 47.51 46.52
N SER A 58 19.86 47.87 45.24
CA SER A 58 19.86 49.26 44.70
C SER A 58 19.96 49.17 43.14
N VAL A 59 19.74 50.17 42.27
CA VAL A 59 19.23 51.56 42.35
C VAL A 59 18.62 51.95 40.97
N SER A 60 17.89 53.08 40.86
CA SER A 60 17.22 53.59 39.63
C SER A 60 18.00 54.80 39.02
N PRO A 61 17.43 55.82 38.31
CA PRO A 61 16.22 55.96 37.47
C PRO A 61 16.44 56.74 36.12
N SER A 62 15.34 57.06 35.40
CA SER A 62 15.17 58.22 34.47
C SER A 62 15.94 58.18 33.11
N THR A 63 15.65 58.94 32.04
CA THR A 63 14.81 60.15 31.69
C THR A 63 14.30 60.01 30.22
N SER A 64 13.34 60.74 29.63
CA SER A 64 12.33 61.76 30.03
C SER A 64 11.26 61.92 28.92
N SER A 65 10.39 62.95 28.99
CA SER A 65 9.48 63.44 27.91
C SER A 65 10.06 64.77 27.30
N PRO A 66 9.35 65.80 26.70
CA PRO A 66 7.89 66.12 26.67
C PRO A 66 7.31 66.85 25.41
N SER A 67 6.03 67.31 25.52
CA SER A 67 5.45 68.58 24.98
C SER A 67 5.11 68.69 23.47
N LEU A 68 4.12 69.47 22.99
CA LEU A 68 3.01 70.30 23.57
C LEU A 68 1.81 70.25 22.55
N SER A 69 0.72 71.03 22.45
CA SER A 69 0.11 72.26 23.05
C SER A 69 -1.40 72.25 22.70
N THR A 70 -2.42 72.46 23.56
CA THR A 70 -2.85 73.62 24.39
C THR A 70 -3.35 74.86 23.63
N PRO A 71 -4.34 75.65 24.14
CA PRO A 71 -5.47 75.39 25.08
C PRO A 71 -6.78 76.08 24.54
N PRO A 72 -7.78 76.60 25.30
CA PRO A 72 -8.21 76.43 26.71
C PRO A 72 -9.74 76.14 26.91
N GLY A 73 -10.19 75.96 28.17
CA GLY A 73 -11.27 76.87 28.62
C GLY A 73 -12.67 76.41 29.06
N GLY A 74 -12.93 75.18 29.53
CA GLY A 74 -14.06 74.86 30.45
C GLY A 74 -15.52 75.08 29.98
N GLY A 75 -16.51 74.92 30.88
CA GLY A 75 -17.82 75.57 30.68
C GLY A 75 -19.17 74.80 30.73
N SER A 76 -19.31 73.65 31.43
CA SER A 76 -20.60 73.10 31.93
C SER A 76 -21.72 72.66 30.94
N ALA A 77 -22.49 71.64 31.33
CA ALA A 77 -23.61 71.09 30.55
C ALA A 77 -25.00 71.65 30.95
N GLY A 78 -25.99 71.45 30.07
CA GLY A 78 -27.44 71.56 30.33
C GLY A 78 -28.18 70.82 29.22
N ARG A 79 -29.37 70.22 29.41
CA ARG A 79 -30.54 70.49 30.27
C ARG A 79 -31.26 69.15 30.56
N LYS A 80 -32.18 68.94 31.52
CA LYS A 80 -32.80 69.68 32.66
C LYS A 80 -33.69 68.65 33.44
N PRO A 81 -34.30 68.97 34.61
CA PRO A 81 -34.05 70.05 35.56
C PRO A 81 -33.75 69.53 37.01
N GLN A 82 -33.53 70.42 37.98
CA GLN A 82 -33.17 70.08 39.37
C GLN A 82 -34.20 70.57 40.42
N LYS A 83 -34.26 69.91 41.59
CA LYS A 83 -34.34 70.57 42.91
C LYS A 83 -33.96 69.64 44.09
N MET A 84 -33.05 70.11 44.94
CA MET A 84 -32.78 69.88 46.40
C MET A 84 -33.33 68.61 47.11
N ILE A 85 -32.52 67.73 47.74
CA ILE A 85 -31.82 67.84 49.07
C ILE A 85 -32.80 67.66 50.27
N PRO A 86 -32.51 66.92 51.40
CA PRO A 86 -31.19 66.57 52.00
C PRO A 86 -30.93 65.12 52.53
N SER A 87 -29.64 64.86 52.85
CA SER A 87 -29.06 64.06 53.97
C SER A 87 -29.58 62.66 54.41
N GLY A 88 -28.63 61.71 54.59
CA GLY A 88 -28.35 61.22 55.97
C GLY A 88 -28.36 59.71 56.31
N THR A 89 -27.18 59.08 56.26
CA THR A 89 -26.68 57.99 57.15
C THR A 89 -27.24 56.54 57.13
N ARG A 90 -26.27 55.60 57.23
CA ARG A 90 -26.25 54.28 57.93
C ARG A 90 -27.02 53.05 57.40
N ASP A 91 -26.21 52.07 57.00
CA ASP A 91 -26.16 50.68 57.49
C ASP A 91 -27.47 49.94 57.83
N LYS A 92 -27.80 48.92 57.01
CA LYS A 92 -27.83 47.50 57.44
C LYS A 92 -28.16 46.55 56.28
N GLU A 93 -27.39 45.46 56.18
CA GLU A 93 -27.86 44.21 55.57
C GLU A 93 -28.76 43.46 56.59
N PRO A 94 -29.60 42.48 56.18
CA PRO A 94 -29.04 41.12 56.06
C PRO A 94 -29.69 40.15 55.04
N SER A 95 -28.87 39.21 54.58
CA SER A 95 -29.20 37.80 54.26
C SER A 95 -29.87 37.44 52.93
N PHE A 96 -29.51 36.25 52.44
CA PHE A 96 -29.47 35.91 51.00
C PHE A 96 -30.26 34.64 50.61
N LEU A 97 -30.77 33.89 51.59
CA LEU A 97 -31.25 32.51 51.39
C LEU A 97 -32.59 32.33 50.64
N PRO A 98 -33.64 33.17 50.81
CA PRO A 98 -34.96 32.90 50.21
C PRO A 98 -35.02 33.01 48.68
N TRP A 99 -34.06 33.68 48.05
CA TRP A 99 -34.11 34.00 46.61
C TRP A 99 -33.72 32.81 45.72
N ILE A 100 -32.67 32.06 46.10
CA ILE A 100 -32.12 30.94 45.33
C ILE A 100 -33.19 29.87 45.03
N CYS A 101 -34.01 29.54 46.03
CA CYS A 101 -35.06 28.53 45.90
C CYS A 101 -36.12 28.86 44.82
N ARG A 102 -36.33 30.14 44.47
CA ARG A 102 -37.27 30.54 43.41
C ARG A 102 -36.66 30.44 42.01
N VAL A 103 -35.33 30.58 41.87
CA VAL A 103 -34.64 30.55 40.57
C VAL A 103 -34.43 29.11 40.06
N VAL A 104 -34.16 28.15 40.97
CA VAL A 104 -33.79 26.77 40.61
C VAL A 104 -34.95 25.98 39.99
N VAL A 105 -36.19 26.19 40.43
CA VAL A 105 -37.35 25.39 39.97
C VAL A 105 -37.66 25.62 38.48
N GLY A 106 -37.51 26.85 37.98
CA GLY A 106 -37.77 27.17 36.57
C GLY A 106 -36.75 26.59 35.59
N ARG A 107 -35.51 26.32 36.03
CA ARG A 107 -34.41 25.93 35.14
C ARG A 107 -34.27 24.42 34.88
N LYS A 108 -34.89 23.54 35.70
CA LYS A 108 -34.80 22.08 35.50
C LYS A 108 -35.31 21.60 34.15
N LYS A 109 -36.34 22.23 33.57
CA LYS A 109 -36.86 21.88 32.23
C LYS A 109 -35.86 22.23 31.13
N ILE A 110 -35.25 23.41 31.18
CA ILE A 110 -34.25 23.85 30.19
C ILE A 110 -32.99 22.98 30.30
N GLY A 111 -32.53 22.67 31.53
CA GLY A 111 -31.42 21.76 31.76
C GLY A 111 -31.64 20.37 31.17
N MET A 112 -32.80 19.74 31.39
CA MET A 112 -33.15 18.47 30.74
C MET A 112 -33.21 18.59 29.21
N LEU A 113 -33.76 19.68 28.67
CA LEU A 113 -33.89 19.85 27.21
C LEU A 113 -32.52 20.02 26.54
N VAL A 114 -31.59 20.74 27.17
CA VAL A 114 -30.18 20.83 26.72
C VAL A 114 -29.47 19.49 26.86
N ILE A 115 -29.65 18.75 27.97
CA ILE A 115 -29.04 17.42 28.14
C ILE A 115 -29.61 16.44 27.11
N MET A 116 -30.92 16.44 26.83
CA MET A 116 -31.50 15.60 25.78
C MET A 116 -31.03 16.00 24.39
N LEU A 117 -30.85 17.29 24.09
CA LEU A 117 -30.27 17.73 22.81
C LEU A 117 -28.81 17.29 22.67
N ILE A 118 -28.00 17.37 23.73
CA ILE A 118 -26.61 16.89 23.73
C ILE A 118 -26.57 15.37 23.59
N SER A 119 -27.36 14.61 24.36
CA SER A 119 -27.47 13.16 24.23
C SER A 119 -28.00 12.73 22.86
N PHE A 120 -28.92 13.49 22.25
CA PHE A 120 -29.43 13.21 20.91
C PHE A 120 -28.41 13.55 19.82
N ALA A 121 -27.66 14.65 19.95
CA ALA A 121 -26.55 14.99 19.06
C ALA A 121 -25.41 13.97 19.15
N VAL A 122 -25.07 13.50 20.37
CA VAL A 122 -24.10 12.42 20.60
C VAL A 122 -24.63 11.09 20.06
N PHE A 123 -25.91 10.76 20.25
CA PHE A 123 -26.51 9.56 19.68
C PHE A 123 -26.56 9.60 18.14
N ILE A 124 -26.86 10.75 17.53
CA ILE A 124 -26.74 10.94 16.08
C ILE A 124 -25.28 10.82 15.63
N SER A 125 -24.33 11.42 16.33
CA SER A 125 -22.90 11.33 15.97
C SER A 125 -22.39 9.89 16.06
N ILE A 126 -22.74 9.16 17.13
CA ILE A 126 -22.43 7.73 17.28
C ILE A 126 -23.14 6.92 16.20
N ALA A 127 -24.43 7.17 15.90
CA ALA A 127 -25.15 6.49 14.83
C ALA A 127 -24.59 6.81 13.43
N PHE A 128 -23.99 8.00 13.22
CA PHE A 128 -23.31 8.37 11.98
C PHE A 128 -21.93 7.70 11.86
N VAL A 129 -21.20 7.57 12.97
CA VAL A 129 -19.93 6.81 13.04
C VAL A 129 -20.16 5.32 12.86
N VAL A 130 -21.19 4.74 13.50
CA VAL A 130 -21.58 3.34 13.34
C VAL A 130 -22.09 3.07 11.92
N ASN A 131 -22.92 3.95 11.35
CA ASN A 131 -23.27 3.83 9.93
C ASN A 131 -22.05 3.97 9.02
N LYS A 132 -21.11 4.91 9.25
CA LYS A 132 -19.87 4.96 8.47
C LYS A 132 -19.09 3.65 8.57
N GLY A 133 -18.97 3.07 9.76
CA GLY A 133 -18.37 1.74 9.96
C GLY A 133 -19.06 0.61 9.18
N TRP A 134 -20.32 0.79 8.77
CA TRP A 134 -21.06 -0.16 7.95
C TRP A 134 -20.96 0.11 6.44
N TRP A 135 -21.09 1.36 6.01
CA TRP A 135 -21.02 1.73 4.59
C TRP A 135 -19.58 1.68 4.04
N VAL A 136 -18.55 1.79 4.89
CA VAL A 136 -17.14 1.61 4.50
C VAL A 136 -16.86 0.22 3.94
N TYR A 137 -17.50 -0.84 4.44
CA TYR A 137 -17.28 -2.22 3.97
C TYR A 137 -17.91 -2.55 2.60
N VAL A 138 -18.59 -1.60 1.95
CA VAL A 138 -19.36 -1.84 0.71
C VAL A 138 -18.95 -0.90 -0.44
N VAL A 139 -18.07 0.08 -0.20
CA VAL A 139 -17.72 1.12 -1.21
C VAL A 139 -16.25 1.06 -1.67
N ASP A 140 -15.35 0.40 -0.93
CA ASP A 140 -13.95 0.19 -1.36
C ASP A 140 -13.86 -0.96 -2.40
N GLY A 141 -14.42 -0.72 -3.59
CA GLY A 141 -14.42 -1.66 -4.73
C GLY A 141 -13.06 -1.86 -5.41
N SER A 142 -12.04 -1.14 -4.96
CA SER A 142 -10.65 -1.25 -5.44
C SER A 142 -9.99 -2.49 -4.84
N LEU A 143 -10.07 -3.60 -5.57
CA LEU A 143 -9.41 -4.86 -5.18
C LEU A 143 -7.89 -4.65 -5.06
N LEU A 144 -7.33 -4.80 -3.85
CA LEU A 144 -5.91 -5.12 -3.69
C LEU A 144 -5.69 -6.52 -4.27
N THR A 145 -5.38 -6.54 -5.57
CA THR A 145 -5.34 -7.74 -6.41
C THR A 145 -4.36 -8.78 -5.88
N ALA A 146 -4.72 -10.05 -6.10
CA ALA A 146 -3.78 -11.13 -5.90
C ALA A 146 -2.75 -11.10 -7.05
N CYS A 147 -1.46 -11.20 -6.73
CA CYS A 147 -0.42 -11.33 -7.76
C CYS A 147 -0.59 -12.69 -8.43
N SER A 148 -0.43 -12.78 -9.77
CA SER A 148 -0.67 -14.02 -10.49
C SER A 148 0.25 -15.15 -10.02
N VAL A 149 -0.32 -16.24 -9.49
CA VAL A 149 0.43 -17.43 -9.06
C VAL A 149 0.20 -18.58 -10.03
N CYS A 150 1.27 -18.99 -10.72
CA CYS A 150 1.23 -20.14 -11.63
C CYS A 150 1.26 -21.46 -10.84
N TYR A 151 0.07 -22.04 -10.61
CA TYR A 151 -0.09 -23.41 -10.14
C TYR A 151 -0.06 -24.41 -11.30
N VAL A 152 0.53 -25.59 -11.07
CA VAL A 152 0.40 -26.75 -11.97
C VAL A 152 -0.98 -27.43 -11.80
N PRO A 153 -1.39 -28.37 -12.67
CA PRO A 153 -2.51 -29.27 -12.40
C PRO A 153 -2.29 -30.08 -11.11
N VAL A 154 -3.35 -30.40 -10.36
CA VAL A 154 -3.24 -31.10 -9.07
C VAL A 154 -2.62 -32.49 -9.23
N GLU A 155 -2.91 -33.16 -10.34
CA GLU A 155 -2.34 -34.45 -10.73
C GLU A 155 -0.82 -34.36 -10.90
N HIS A 156 -0.32 -33.24 -11.44
CA HIS A 156 1.11 -33.00 -11.60
C HIS A 156 1.77 -32.67 -10.25
N ALA A 157 1.13 -31.84 -9.41
CA ALA A 157 1.61 -31.56 -8.05
C ALA A 157 1.74 -32.85 -7.21
N ILE A 158 0.75 -33.75 -7.29
CA ILE A 158 0.81 -35.06 -6.63
C ILE A 158 1.93 -35.93 -7.22
N ALA A 159 2.14 -35.90 -8.53
CA ALA A 159 3.19 -36.68 -9.19
C ALA A 159 4.63 -36.22 -8.87
N VAL A 160 4.83 -34.93 -8.55
CA VAL A 160 6.14 -34.39 -8.13
C VAL A 160 6.35 -34.37 -6.61
N MET A 161 5.41 -34.92 -5.82
CA MET A 161 5.54 -35.04 -4.37
C MET A 161 6.80 -35.86 -4.02
N PRO A 162 7.81 -35.30 -3.32
CA PRO A 162 9.06 -36.01 -3.05
C PRO A 162 8.82 -37.29 -2.24
N THR A 163 9.38 -38.42 -2.66
CA THR A 163 9.18 -39.72 -2.01
C THR A 163 9.79 -39.76 -0.61
N GLU A 164 11.04 -39.31 -0.49
CA GLU A 164 11.79 -39.26 0.78
C GLU A 164 11.69 -37.88 1.44
N PRO A 165 11.75 -37.77 2.80
CA PRO A 165 11.82 -36.51 3.54
C PRO A 165 13.06 -35.67 3.19
N SER A 166 12.93 -34.35 3.25
CA SER A 166 14.09 -33.46 3.04
C SER A 166 15.15 -33.63 4.14
N VAL A 167 16.43 -33.56 3.74
CA VAL A 167 17.55 -33.72 4.67
C VAL A 167 17.63 -32.53 5.63
N SER A 168 17.52 -32.80 6.93
CA SER A 168 17.71 -31.79 7.99
C SER A 168 19.21 -31.50 8.20
N PRO A 169 19.66 -30.25 8.05
CA PRO A 169 21.08 -29.88 8.17
C PRO A 169 21.55 -29.91 9.62
N VAL A 170 22.67 -30.59 9.86
CA VAL A 170 23.28 -30.90 11.18
C VAL A 170 22.38 -31.75 12.08
N LEU A 171 21.24 -31.23 12.51
CA LEU A 171 20.31 -31.91 13.43
C LEU A 171 19.59 -33.07 12.75
N LYS A 172 19.78 -34.29 13.26
CA LYS A 172 19.14 -35.53 12.77
C LYS A 172 18.10 -36.08 13.75
N ASN A 173 18.32 -35.95 15.05
CA ASN A 173 17.43 -36.48 16.09
C ASN A 173 16.97 -35.37 17.04
N LEU A 174 15.68 -35.06 17.02
CA LEU A 174 15.06 -34.08 17.92
C LEU A 174 14.12 -34.77 18.90
N SER A 175 14.38 -34.56 20.19
CA SER A 175 13.57 -35.03 21.31
C SER A 175 13.05 -33.84 22.13
N TYR A 176 12.05 -34.10 22.98
CA TYR A 176 11.33 -33.05 23.70
C TYR A 176 11.35 -33.33 25.21
N ILE A 177 11.37 -32.27 26.00
CA ILE A 177 11.35 -32.35 27.48
C ILE A 177 9.91 -32.62 27.95
N TYR A 178 9.78 -33.60 28.85
CA TYR A 178 8.55 -33.96 29.57
C TYR A 178 8.88 -34.15 31.06
N GLY A 179 7.88 -34.01 31.93
CA GLY A 179 8.04 -34.12 33.38
C GLY A 179 8.72 -32.91 34.03
N ASP A 180 8.73 -31.75 33.36
CA ASP A 180 9.27 -30.52 33.94
C ASP A 180 8.37 -30.06 35.10
N THR A 181 8.94 -30.18 36.30
CA THR A 181 8.30 -29.88 37.60
C THR A 181 8.91 -28.65 38.26
N SER A 182 9.63 -27.81 37.49
CA SER A 182 10.09 -26.52 37.95
C SER A 182 8.91 -25.55 38.13
N ASP A 183 8.53 -25.29 39.38
CA ASP A 183 7.80 -24.07 39.75
C ASP A 183 8.79 -22.91 39.67
N GLY A 184 8.93 -22.35 38.46
CA GLY A 184 9.97 -21.38 38.11
C GLY A 184 9.89 -20.09 38.92
N THR A 185 11.05 -19.48 39.20
CA THR A 185 11.09 -18.15 39.81
C THR A 185 10.62 -17.07 38.82
N GLU A 186 10.21 -15.90 39.32
CA GLU A 186 9.87 -14.74 38.45
C GLU A 186 11.04 -14.30 37.53
N SER A 187 12.27 -14.77 37.79
CA SER A 187 13.44 -14.53 36.94
C SER A 187 13.56 -15.51 35.75
N GLU A 188 12.79 -16.60 35.74
CA GLU A 188 12.89 -17.73 34.80
C GLU A 188 11.69 -17.76 33.85
N GLY A 189 11.61 -16.76 32.97
CA GLY A 189 10.49 -16.62 32.03
C GLY A 189 10.22 -17.87 31.17
N GLY A 190 8.93 -18.18 31.00
CA GLY A 190 8.41 -19.40 30.40
C GLY A 190 6.96 -19.61 30.86
N SER A 191 6.50 -20.85 30.94
CA SER A 191 5.19 -21.17 31.53
C SER A 191 5.10 -22.62 32.03
N THR A 192 4.05 -22.93 32.78
CA THR A 192 3.73 -24.32 33.19
C THR A 192 3.40 -25.27 32.03
N PHE A 193 3.24 -24.77 30.80
CA PHE A 193 2.97 -25.56 29.59
C PHE A 193 4.21 -25.69 28.68
N GLY A 194 4.98 -24.59 28.53
CA GLY A 194 6.24 -24.56 27.79
C GLY A 194 7.47 -25.04 28.58
N GLY A 195 7.35 -25.06 29.91
CA GLY A 195 8.46 -25.18 30.87
C GLY A 195 9.06 -23.81 31.21
N HIS A 196 9.97 -23.80 32.19
CA HIS A 196 10.69 -22.60 32.63
C HIS A 196 12.20 -22.68 32.31
N PRO A 197 12.61 -22.78 31.02
CA PRO A 197 14.02 -22.82 30.68
C PRO A 197 14.72 -21.54 31.14
N SER A 198 15.85 -21.68 31.83
CA SER A 198 16.75 -20.56 32.13
C SER A 198 17.26 -19.92 30.84
N LEU A 199 17.69 -18.65 30.90
CA LEU A 199 18.34 -17.97 29.77
C LEU A 199 19.58 -18.73 29.26
N ARG A 200 20.24 -19.52 30.13
CA ARG A 200 21.34 -20.41 29.75
C ARG A 200 20.84 -21.54 28.84
N GLN A 201 19.86 -22.33 29.30
CA GLN A 201 19.29 -23.45 28.50
C GLN A 201 18.71 -22.95 27.17
N ARG A 202 18.01 -21.80 27.20
CA ARG A 202 17.47 -21.14 26.00
C ARG A 202 18.57 -20.66 25.04
N ASN A 203 19.78 -20.36 25.50
CA ASN A 203 20.92 -20.04 24.63
C ASN A 203 21.63 -21.31 24.13
N GLU A 204 21.75 -22.33 24.98
CA GLU A 204 22.28 -23.66 24.61
C GLU A 204 21.41 -24.37 23.56
N SER A 205 20.11 -24.09 23.50
CA SER A 205 19.20 -24.61 22.46
C SER A 205 19.36 -23.96 21.07
N PHE A 206 20.13 -22.86 20.95
CA PHE A 206 20.58 -22.32 19.65
C PHE A 206 21.94 -22.88 19.21
N ASP A 207 22.58 -23.74 20.02
CA ASP A 207 23.84 -24.40 19.67
C ASP A 207 23.53 -25.78 19.05
N ILE A 208 23.20 -25.75 17.76
CA ILE A 208 22.56 -26.85 17.02
C ILE A 208 23.52 -28.05 16.86
N LYS A 209 23.05 -29.22 17.27
CA LYS A 209 23.81 -30.49 17.33
C LYS A 209 23.08 -31.60 16.60
N GLU A 210 23.79 -32.68 16.29
CA GLU A 210 23.23 -33.85 15.58
C GLU A 210 22.07 -34.53 16.34
N SER A 211 22.12 -34.54 17.67
CA SER A 211 21.01 -34.91 18.55
C SER A 211 20.73 -33.78 19.55
N MET A 212 19.46 -33.45 19.78
CA MET A 212 19.05 -32.41 20.74
C MET A 212 17.78 -32.82 21.52
N THR A 213 17.64 -32.28 22.73
CA THR A 213 16.44 -32.36 23.57
C THR A 213 16.04 -30.94 23.98
N VAL A 214 14.81 -30.52 23.72
CA VAL A 214 14.36 -29.13 23.93
C VAL A 214 12.98 -29.01 24.58
N HIS A 215 12.75 -27.91 25.29
CA HIS A 215 11.40 -27.43 25.61
C HIS A 215 10.63 -27.10 24.31
N CYS A 216 9.38 -27.52 24.21
CA CYS A 216 8.55 -27.33 22.99
C CYS A 216 7.04 -27.50 23.27
N GLY A 217 6.54 -26.86 24.34
CA GLY A 217 5.18 -27.09 24.84
C GLY A 217 4.95 -28.52 25.34
N PHE A 218 3.78 -28.77 25.95
CA PHE A 218 3.37 -30.09 26.45
C PHE A 218 4.41 -30.73 27.39
N VAL A 219 4.99 -29.95 28.31
CA VAL A 219 6.01 -30.45 29.27
C VAL A 219 5.42 -31.25 30.43
N LYS A 220 4.11 -31.10 30.67
CA LYS A 220 3.29 -31.93 31.57
C LYS A 220 2.49 -32.93 30.74
N GLY A 221 1.99 -33.99 31.38
CA GLY A 221 1.33 -35.12 30.71
C GLY A 221 2.32 -36.14 30.14
N ASN A 222 1.78 -37.21 29.55
CA ASN A 222 2.54 -38.33 28.98
C ASN A 222 2.69 -38.26 27.43
N ARG A 223 1.76 -37.58 26.75
CA ARG A 223 1.79 -37.26 25.32
C ARG A 223 1.14 -35.89 25.07
N PRO A 224 1.51 -35.15 24.00
CA PRO A 224 0.83 -33.92 23.62
C PRO A 224 -0.69 -34.12 23.52
N GLY A 225 -1.46 -33.28 24.23
CA GLY A 225 -2.92 -33.34 24.26
C GLY A 225 -3.55 -34.23 25.35
N HIS A 226 -2.78 -34.96 26.16
CA HIS A 226 -3.29 -35.74 27.31
C HIS A 226 -2.66 -35.26 28.63
N GLU A 227 -3.47 -34.70 29.54
CA GLU A 227 -3.05 -34.15 30.85
C GLU A 227 -1.93 -33.09 30.75
N THR A 228 -1.99 -32.26 29.71
CA THR A 228 -0.96 -31.28 29.35
C THR A 228 -1.33 -29.84 29.67
N GLY A 229 -2.62 -29.54 29.87
CA GLY A 229 -3.16 -28.18 29.83
C GLY A 229 -3.47 -27.71 28.40
N PHE A 230 -3.77 -28.62 27.49
CA PHE A 230 -4.33 -28.34 26.15
C PHE A 230 -5.02 -29.64 25.69
N ASP A 231 -6.03 -30.04 26.45
CA ASP A 231 -6.37 -31.46 26.58
C ASP A 231 -7.47 -31.87 25.59
N ILE A 232 -7.29 -33.01 24.95
CA ILE A 232 -8.09 -33.49 23.82
C ILE A 232 -8.62 -34.89 24.16
N ASP A 233 -9.90 -35.15 23.87
CA ASP A 233 -10.53 -36.43 24.13
C ASP A 233 -9.79 -37.59 23.38
N ASP A 234 -9.52 -38.72 24.04
CA ASP A 234 -8.59 -39.76 23.54
C ASP A 234 -8.95 -40.34 22.15
N ASP A 235 -10.23 -40.46 21.82
CA ASP A 235 -10.70 -40.90 20.50
C ASP A 235 -10.22 -39.95 19.38
N ALA A 236 -10.15 -38.65 19.66
CA ALA A 236 -9.65 -37.66 18.72
C ALA A 236 -8.12 -37.71 18.61
N LEU A 237 -7.40 -37.91 19.72
CA LEU A 237 -5.95 -38.16 19.70
C LEU A 237 -5.59 -39.39 18.85
N LEU A 238 -6.36 -40.47 18.98
CA LEU A 238 -6.14 -41.70 18.21
C LEU A 238 -6.40 -41.52 16.69
N GLU A 239 -7.34 -40.66 16.28
CA GLU A 239 -7.53 -40.29 14.86
C GLU A 239 -6.46 -39.31 14.36
N MET A 240 -5.96 -38.43 15.23
CA MET A 240 -4.85 -37.51 14.91
C MET A 240 -3.54 -38.28 14.68
N GLU A 241 -3.24 -39.30 15.50
CA GLU A 241 -2.09 -40.20 15.33
C GLU A 241 -2.15 -41.02 14.03
N GLN A 242 -3.35 -41.26 13.48
CA GLN A 242 -3.54 -41.93 12.19
C GLN A 242 -3.31 -41.01 10.97
N CYS A 243 -3.29 -39.68 11.15
CA CYS A 243 -3.05 -38.76 10.05
C CYS A 243 -1.61 -38.89 9.52
N ARG A 244 -1.47 -39.28 8.25
CA ARG A 244 -0.17 -39.46 7.55
C ARG A 244 -0.15 -38.61 6.29
N GLY A 245 1.04 -38.22 5.84
CA GLY A 245 1.19 -37.36 4.66
C GLY A 245 0.96 -35.89 5.03
N VAL A 246 -0.24 -35.35 4.79
CA VAL A 246 -0.53 -33.91 4.89
C VAL A 246 -1.67 -33.64 5.87
N VAL A 247 -1.46 -32.69 6.80
CA VAL A 247 -2.52 -32.12 7.65
C VAL A 247 -2.76 -30.64 7.30
N VAL A 248 -4.02 -30.26 7.13
CA VAL A 248 -4.48 -28.86 7.12
C VAL A 248 -5.14 -28.61 8.46
N ALA A 249 -4.65 -27.61 9.20
CA ALA A 249 -5.13 -27.30 10.55
C ALA A 249 -5.52 -25.82 10.69
N SER A 250 -6.55 -25.58 11.49
CA SER A 250 -7.04 -24.26 11.87
C SER A 250 -7.65 -24.34 13.28
N ALA A 251 -8.03 -23.20 13.87
CA ALA A 251 -8.69 -23.17 15.18
C ALA A 251 -9.61 -21.96 15.35
N ILE A 252 -10.66 -22.14 16.16
CA ILE A 252 -11.60 -21.10 16.59
C ILE A 252 -11.94 -21.35 18.06
N PHE A 253 -11.62 -20.41 18.96
CA PHE A 253 -11.94 -20.51 20.40
C PHE A 253 -12.80 -19.33 20.89
N GLY A 254 -13.67 -19.58 21.87
CA GLY A 254 -14.61 -18.58 22.40
C GLY A 254 -15.57 -18.04 21.33
N ASN A 255 -15.96 -18.92 20.40
CA ASN A 255 -16.98 -18.73 19.38
C ASN A 255 -16.77 -17.55 18.39
N TYR A 256 -15.59 -16.94 18.39
CA TYR A 256 -15.30 -15.63 17.78
C TYR A 256 -15.40 -15.58 16.25
N ASP A 257 -15.00 -16.65 15.57
CA ASP A 257 -15.04 -16.78 14.11
C ASP A 257 -16.20 -17.68 13.65
N VAL A 258 -16.53 -17.59 12.35
CA VAL A 258 -17.48 -18.49 11.68
C VAL A 258 -16.71 -19.57 10.94
N LEU A 259 -17.09 -20.84 11.13
CA LEU A 259 -16.41 -22.01 10.55
C LEU A 259 -16.42 -21.98 9.01
N GLN A 260 -15.26 -21.72 8.39
CA GLN A 260 -15.13 -21.66 6.94
C GLN A 260 -14.79 -23.01 6.32
N GLN A 261 -15.65 -23.55 5.46
CA GLN A 261 -15.37 -24.78 4.70
C GLN A 261 -14.32 -24.53 3.61
N PRO A 262 -13.33 -25.42 3.40
CA PRO A 262 -12.39 -25.33 2.29
C PRO A 262 -13.10 -25.50 0.93
N LYS A 263 -12.64 -24.77 -0.08
CA LYS A 263 -13.14 -24.82 -1.47
C LYS A 263 -12.03 -25.28 -2.42
N ASN A 264 -12.43 -25.72 -3.62
CA ASN A 264 -11.54 -26.15 -4.71
C ASN A 264 -10.56 -27.30 -4.32
N ILE A 265 -10.95 -28.13 -3.36
CA ILE A 265 -10.20 -29.32 -2.95
C ILE A 265 -10.51 -30.49 -3.89
N SER A 266 -9.48 -31.17 -4.39
CA SER A 266 -9.59 -32.33 -5.28
C SER A 266 -10.14 -33.58 -4.58
N GLU A 267 -10.65 -34.54 -5.37
CA GLU A 267 -11.05 -35.86 -4.85
C GLU A 267 -9.87 -36.67 -4.30
N ALA A 268 -8.63 -36.38 -4.73
CA ALA A 268 -7.44 -36.96 -4.14
C ALA A 268 -7.18 -36.37 -2.74
N ALA A 269 -7.15 -35.04 -2.61
CA ALA A 269 -6.92 -34.38 -1.33
C ALA A 269 -8.01 -34.67 -0.29
N LYS A 270 -9.29 -34.76 -0.69
CA LYS A 270 -10.39 -35.17 0.22
C LYS A 270 -10.22 -36.58 0.83
N ARG A 271 -9.39 -37.43 0.23
CA ARG A 271 -9.11 -38.81 0.69
C ARG A 271 -7.77 -38.95 1.42
N THR A 272 -6.81 -38.07 1.14
CA THR A 272 -5.40 -38.20 1.56
C THR A 272 -4.91 -37.09 2.48
N VAL A 273 -5.60 -35.94 2.52
CA VAL A 273 -5.26 -34.80 3.39
C VAL A 273 -6.23 -34.77 4.56
N CYS A 274 -5.69 -34.68 5.78
CA CYS A 274 -6.50 -34.57 6.98
C CYS A 274 -6.84 -33.10 7.25
N PHE A 275 -8.12 -32.75 7.34
CA PHE A 275 -8.57 -31.39 7.67
C PHE A 275 -9.04 -31.33 9.13
N TYR A 276 -8.32 -30.60 9.98
CA TYR A 276 -8.56 -30.52 11.43
C TYR A 276 -8.87 -29.09 11.91
N MET A 277 -9.92 -28.95 12.71
CA MET A 277 -10.35 -27.69 13.31
C MET A 277 -10.37 -27.83 14.83
N PHE A 278 -9.45 -27.16 15.51
CA PHE A 278 -9.41 -27.12 16.97
C PHE A 278 -10.42 -26.10 17.49
N VAL A 279 -11.29 -26.52 18.39
CA VAL A 279 -12.32 -25.68 19.00
C VAL A 279 -12.31 -25.86 20.51
N ASP A 280 -12.79 -24.88 21.27
CA ASP A 280 -13.07 -25.07 22.69
C ASP A 280 -14.50 -25.58 22.88
N GLU A 281 -14.91 -25.91 24.11
CA GLU A 281 -16.24 -26.47 24.39
C GLU A 281 -17.38 -25.56 23.90
N GLU A 282 -17.27 -24.25 24.14
CA GLU A 282 -18.24 -23.22 23.74
C GLU A 282 -18.45 -23.18 22.22
N THR A 283 -17.35 -23.10 21.46
CA THR A 283 -17.40 -23.15 19.99
C THR A 283 -17.88 -24.51 19.49
N GLY A 284 -17.46 -25.60 20.14
CA GLY A 284 -17.88 -26.96 19.80
C GLY A 284 -19.38 -27.17 19.93
N ASP A 285 -20.00 -26.68 21.02
CA ASP A 285 -21.45 -26.70 21.20
C ASP A 285 -22.18 -25.80 20.20
N TYR A 286 -21.62 -24.63 19.86
CA TYR A 286 -22.21 -23.80 18.81
C TYR A 286 -22.22 -24.52 17.46
N ILE A 287 -21.11 -25.13 17.02
CA ILE A 287 -21.07 -25.80 15.71
C ILE A 287 -22.00 -27.04 15.72
N ARG A 288 -22.09 -27.79 16.84
CA ARG A 288 -23.07 -28.87 17.03
C ARG A 288 -24.53 -28.41 16.85
N ASN A 289 -24.86 -27.21 17.32
CA ASN A 289 -26.22 -26.67 17.26
C ASN A 289 -26.58 -25.94 15.95
N SER A 290 -25.59 -25.34 15.28
CA SER A 290 -25.78 -24.53 14.06
C SER A 290 -25.57 -25.31 12.76
N THR A 291 -24.85 -26.44 12.81
CA THR A 291 -24.48 -27.24 11.64
C THR A 291 -24.99 -28.66 11.81
N THR A 292 -25.38 -29.33 10.72
CA THR A 292 -25.70 -30.77 10.72
C THR A 292 -24.43 -31.61 10.92
N ILE A 293 -23.83 -31.56 12.11
CA ILE A 293 -22.80 -32.50 12.54
C ILE A 293 -23.48 -33.86 12.69
N GLY A 294 -23.18 -34.79 11.77
CA GLY A 294 -23.56 -36.19 11.92
C GLY A 294 -22.73 -36.88 13.00
N ASN A 295 -23.10 -38.12 13.35
CA ASN A 295 -22.48 -38.94 14.41
C ASN A 295 -20.94 -39.16 14.28
N THR A 296 -20.31 -38.66 13.22
CA THR A 296 -18.86 -38.68 12.98
C THR A 296 -18.10 -37.51 13.60
N ASN A 297 -18.75 -36.54 14.24
CA ASN A 297 -18.12 -35.32 14.77
C ASN A 297 -17.24 -34.60 13.70
N ARG A 298 -17.80 -34.47 12.49
CA ARG A 298 -17.25 -33.71 11.36
C ARG A 298 -18.25 -32.66 10.89
N ALA A 299 -17.73 -31.51 10.47
CA ALA A 299 -18.50 -30.43 9.86
C ALA A 299 -17.93 -30.16 8.46
N GLY A 300 -18.60 -30.67 7.42
CA GLY A 300 -18.09 -30.68 6.04
C GLY A 300 -16.78 -31.47 5.94
N LEU A 301 -15.70 -30.82 5.48
CA LEU A 301 -14.37 -31.45 5.44
C LEU A 301 -13.69 -31.49 6.82
N TRP A 302 -14.00 -30.55 7.71
CA TRP A 302 -13.31 -30.42 9.00
C TRP A 302 -13.67 -31.54 9.98
N ARG A 303 -12.64 -32.21 10.49
CA ARG A 303 -12.67 -32.95 11.75
C ARG A 303 -12.62 -31.95 12.90
N ILE A 304 -13.68 -31.90 13.69
CA ILE A 304 -13.77 -31.02 14.87
C ILE A 304 -13.07 -31.69 16.04
N VAL A 305 -12.12 -30.99 16.67
CA VAL A 305 -11.39 -31.45 17.86
C VAL A 305 -11.66 -30.46 18.99
N VAL A 306 -12.34 -30.93 20.04
CA VAL A 306 -12.61 -30.11 21.23
C VAL A 306 -11.38 -30.12 22.13
N VAL A 307 -10.99 -28.93 22.61
CA VAL A 307 -9.84 -28.70 23.48
C VAL A 307 -10.32 -28.16 24.83
N ARG A 308 -9.82 -28.77 25.91
CA ARG A 308 -10.11 -28.50 27.31
C ARG A 308 -8.88 -27.89 28.00
N ASN A 309 -9.07 -27.36 29.21
CA ASN A 309 -7.99 -26.96 30.14
C ASN A 309 -6.91 -26.02 29.54
N LEU A 310 -7.29 -25.07 28.68
CA LEU A 310 -6.36 -24.22 27.91
C LEU A 310 -5.25 -23.58 28.77
N PRO A 311 -3.99 -23.50 28.27
CA PRO A 311 -2.80 -23.48 29.13
C PRO A 311 -2.48 -22.15 29.80
N TYR A 312 -3.06 -21.04 29.34
CA TYR A 312 -2.68 -19.70 29.78
C TYR A 312 -3.85 -18.93 30.41
N ALA A 313 -3.57 -18.16 31.47
CA ALA A 313 -4.52 -17.18 31.99
C ALA A 313 -4.70 -15.98 31.03
N ASP A 314 -3.64 -15.60 30.28
CA ASP A 314 -3.75 -14.60 29.22
C ASP A 314 -4.43 -15.20 27.98
N ALA A 315 -5.68 -14.80 27.77
CA ALA A 315 -6.49 -15.26 26.64
C ALA A 315 -5.86 -14.96 25.27
N ARG A 316 -4.94 -13.97 25.15
CA ARG A 316 -4.15 -13.66 23.94
C ARG A 316 -3.23 -14.80 23.51
N ARG A 317 -2.80 -15.64 24.46
CA ARG A 317 -1.92 -16.80 24.23
C ARG A 317 -2.72 -18.04 23.81
N ASN A 318 -3.89 -18.24 24.42
CA ASN A 318 -4.83 -19.29 24.04
C ASN A 318 -5.43 -19.01 22.65
N GLY A 319 -5.79 -17.76 22.39
CA GLY A 319 -6.59 -17.34 21.24
C GLY A 319 -8.09 -17.20 21.56
N LYS A 320 -8.46 -16.79 22.79
CA LYS A 320 -9.85 -16.59 23.23
C LYS A 320 -10.18 -15.11 23.47
N PRO A 321 -11.40 -14.61 23.17
CA PRO A 321 -11.86 -13.29 23.61
C PRO A 321 -11.67 -13.03 25.12
N PHE A 322 -11.26 -11.81 25.49
CA PHE A 322 -10.98 -11.43 26.87
C PHE A 322 -12.16 -10.65 27.47
N SER A 323 -12.94 -11.32 28.31
CA SER A 323 -14.08 -10.74 29.02
C SER A 323 -13.64 -9.93 30.25
N HIS A 324 -13.71 -8.60 30.14
CA HIS A 324 -13.52 -7.70 31.28
C HIS A 324 -14.73 -7.74 32.24
N ASN A 325 -14.82 -8.79 33.05
CA ASN A 325 -15.60 -8.76 34.30
C ASN A 325 -14.83 -7.96 35.35
N LEU A 326 -14.90 -6.63 35.27
CA LEU A 326 -14.28 -5.73 36.23
C LEU A 326 -15.35 -5.01 37.05
N GLU A 327 -15.66 -5.52 38.24
CA GLU A 327 -16.46 -4.80 39.25
C GLU A 327 -15.66 -3.63 39.84
N LEU A 328 -15.44 -2.57 39.05
CA LEU A 328 -14.97 -1.30 39.60
C LEU A 328 -16.14 -0.55 40.25
N SER A 329 -16.00 -0.31 41.54
CA SER A 329 -16.99 0.39 42.39
C SER A 329 -17.40 1.74 41.79
N LEU A 330 -18.71 2.01 41.77
CA LEU A 330 -19.24 3.22 41.13
C LEU A 330 -18.84 4.51 41.89
N THR A 331 -17.86 5.23 41.37
CA THR A 331 -17.94 6.70 41.29
C THR A 331 -17.08 7.23 40.14
N TYR A 332 -17.58 8.24 39.41
CA TYR A 332 -16.82 9.05 38.44
C TYR A 332 -16.35 8.46 37.09
N THR A 333 -17.01 7.45 36.52
CA THR A 333 -17.01 7.25 35.04
C THR A 333 -18.40 6.92 34.52
N LEU A 334 -18.98 7.78 33.66
CA LEU A 334 -20.32 7.55 33.09
C LEU A 334 -20.53 8.19 31.69
N TYR A 335 -19.45 8.49 30.97
CA TYR A 335 -19.46 8.99 29.58
C TYR A 335 -18.46 8.28 28.65
N PHE A 336 -17.81 7.21 29.13
CA PHE A 336 -16.90 6.36 28.37
C PHE A 336 -17.30 4.90 28.61
N THR A 337 -18.03 4.30 27.66
CA THR A 337 -17.97 2.89 27.21
C THR A 337 -19.23 2.55 26.41
N GLU A 338 -19.10 2.47 25.09
CA GLU A 338 -19.59 1.34 24.26
C GLU A 338 -18.79 1.36 22.95
N ALA A 339 -18.68 2.53 22.30
CA ALA A 339 -17.80 2.73 21.14
C ALA A 339 -16.33 2.31 21.42
N CYS A 340 -15.81 2.58 22.61
CA CYS A 340 -14.46 2.14 23.01
C CYS A 340 -14.33 0.62 23.18
N LYS A 341 -15.42 -0.13 23.43
CA LYS A 341 -15.36 -1.60 23.43
C LYS A 341 -15.17 -2.14 22.01
N ALA A 342 -15.85 -1.54 21.03
CA ALA A 342 -15.69 -1.87 19.62
C ALA A 342 -14.30 -1.48 19.06
N PHE A 343 -13.67 -0.43 19.61
CA PHE A 343 -12.34 0.02 19.17
C PHE A 343 -11.16 -0.81 19.72
N ILE A 344 -11.37 -1.60 20.78
CA ILE A 344 -10.44 -2.66 21.15
C ILE A 344 -10.71 -3.85 20.21
N SER A 345 -10.21 -3.75 18.97
CA SER A 345 -10.13 -4.92 18.08
C SER A 345 -9.16 -5.91 18.72
N GLN A 346 -9.74 -6.89 19.40
CA GLN A 346 -9.07 -7.68 20.41
C GLN A 346 -8.40 -8.88 19.70
N TYR A 347 -7.17 -8.67 19.21
CA TYR A 347 -6.53 -9.58 18.25
C TYR A 347 -6.02 -10.90 18.87
N PHE A 348 -6.90 -11.89 18.92
CA PHE A 348 -6.59 -13.25 19.36
C PHE A 348 -6.02 -14.11 18.24
N PHE A 349 -4.97 -14.88 18.56
CA PHE A 349 -4.34 -15.83 17.65
C PHE A 349 -3.96 -17.08 18.44
N THR A 350 -4.47 -18.24 18.04
CA THR A 350 -4.25 -19.51 18.74
C THR A 350 -2.80 -19.99 18.58
N LYS A 351 -1.95 -19.89 19.62
CA LYS A 351 -0.50 -20.12 19.47
C LYS A 351 -0.11 -21.60 19.42
N VAL A 352 -0.73 -22.43 20.26
CA VAL A 352 -0.42 -23.87 20.37
C VAL A 352 -0.67 -24.63 19.04
N PRO A 353 -1.90 -24.65 18.47
CA PRO A 353 -2.15 -25.36 17.22
C PRO A 353 -1.55 -24.67 15.99
N LYS A 354 -1.08 -23.42 16.10
CA LYS A 354 -0.34 -22.73 15.02
C LYS A 354 1.11 -23.18 14.89
N LEU A 355 1.84 -23.22 16.00
CA LEU A 355 3.28 -23.49 16.00
C LEU A 355 3.58 -24.99 16.17
N LEU A 356 2.83 -25.67 17.03
CA LEU A 356 3.16 -27.02 17.53
C LEU A 356 2.44 -28.17 16.79
N LEU A 357 2.00 -27.99 15.53
CA LEU A 357 1.38 -29.08 14.75
C LEU A 357 2.28 -30.33 14.62
N HIS A 358 3.60 -30.19 14.72
CA HIS A 358 4.54 -31.33 14.71
C HIS A 358 4.58 -32.11 16.04
N ARG A 359 4.06 -31.53 17.13
CA ARG A 359 3.83 -32.19 18.42
C ARG A 359 2.47 -32.88 18.43
N LEU A 360 1.46 -32.25 17.81
CA LEU A 360 0.07 -32.74 17.73
C LEU A 360 -0.16 -33.79 16.62
N PHE A 361 0.62 -33.76 15.54
CA PHE A 361 0.53 -34.69 14.41
C PHE A 361 1.91 -35.31 14.10
N PRO A 362 2.52 -36.09 15.01
CA PRO A 362 3.86 -36.67 14.81
C PRO A 362 3.93 -37.67 13.64
N SER A 363 2.79 -38.17 13.16
CA SER A 363 2.66 -39.05 12.00
C SER A 363 2.55 -38.30 10.66
N ALA A 364 2.32 -36.98 10.68
CA ALA A 364 2.19 -36.17 9.47
C ALA A 364 3.59 -35.75 8.96
N ARG A 365 3.76 -35.72 7.63
CA ARG A 365 4.99 -35.24 7.00
C ARG A 365 4.93 -33.76 6.67
N TYR A 366 3.74 -33.24 6.35
CA TYR A 366 3.53 -31.83 6.03
C TYR A 366 2.35 -31.26 6.84
N SER A 367 2.44 -29.99 7.24
CA SER A 367 1.30 -29.24 7.78
C SER A 367 1.10 -27.88 7.12
N LEU A 368 -0.15 -27.56 6.84
CA LEU A 368 -0.62 -26.21 6.51
C LEU A 368 -1.42 -25.67 7.71
N TRP A 369 -0.96 -24.58 8.32
CA TRP A 369 -1.75 -23.77 9.24
C TRP A 369 -2.53 -22.71 8.48
N ILE A 370 -3.82 -22.56 8.77
CA ILE A 370 -4.71 -21.52 8.24
C ILE A 370 -5.42 -20.84 9.43
N ASP A 371 -5.31 -19.52 9.55
CA ASP A 371 -5.99 -18.71 10.59
C ASP A 371 -7.52 -18.85 10.51
N GLY A 372 -8.24 -18.90 11.65
CA GLY A 372 -9.69 -19.20 11.70
C GLY A 372 -10.59 -18.29 10.84
N LYS A 373 -10.18 -17.04 10.64
CA LYS A 373 -10.84 -16.03 9.79
C LYS A 373 -10.63 -16.22 8.26
N LEU A 374 -9.89 -17.26 7.85
CA LEU A 374 -9.50 -17.49 6.45
C LEU A 374 -10.16 -18.75 5.88
N GLN A 375 -10.81 -18.60 4.73
CA GLN A 375 -11.28 -19.71 3.91
C GLN A 375 -10.18 -20.15 2.93
N LEU A 376 -9.70 -21.38 3.05
CA LEU A 376 -8.85 -22.04 2.04
C LEU A 376 -9.63 -22.25 0.73
N VAL A 377 -9.08 -21.80 -0.40
CA VAL A 377 -9.71 -21.87 -1.73
C VAL A 377 -8.82 -22.47 -2.83
N ALA A 378 -7.74 -23.16 -2.45
CA ALA A 378 -6.91 -23.95 -3.37
C ALA A 378 -6.56 -25.32 -2.72
N ASP A 379 -6.21 -26.29 -3.56
CA ASP A 379 -5.84 -27.64 -3.09
C ASP A 379 -4.48 -27.63 -2.35
N PRO A 380 -4.37 -28.30 -1.18
CA PRO A 380 -3.13 -28.37 -0.41
C PRO A 380 -1.91 -28.87 -1.17
N TYR A 381 -2.06 -29.76 -2.16
CA TYR A 381 -0.94 -30.24 -2.96
C TYR A 381 -0.34 -29.14 -3.84
N LEU A 382 -1.17 -28.21 -4.36
CA LEU A 382 -0.70 -27.05 -5.12
C LEU A 382 0.11 -26.09 -4.25
N LEU A 383 -0.24 -25.97 -2.97
CA LEU A 383 0.46 -25.11 -2.02
C LEU A 383 1.79 -25.70 -1.56
N LEU A 384 1.85 -27.03 -1.39
CA LEU A 384 3.11 -27.74 -1.14
C LEU A 384 4.05 -27.68 -2.34
N GLU A 385 3.54 -27.87 -3.56
CA GLU A 385 4.31 -27.73 -4.79
C GLU A 385 4.83 -26.29 -4.97
N ARG A 386 3.92 -25.29 -4.96
CA ARG A 386 4.26 -23.88 -5.21
C ARG A 386 5.23 -23.28 -4.20
N PHE A 387 5.09 -23.60 -2.91
CA PHE A 387 5.78 -22.88 -1.82
C PHE A 387 6.85 -23.70 -1.08
N LEU A 388 6.84 -25.04 -1.19
CA LEU A 388 7.92 -25.89 -0.66
C LEU A 388 8.73 -26.52 -1.80
N TRP A 389 8.14 -27.39 -2.62
CA TRP A 389 8.90 -28.27 -3.52
C TRP A 389 9.58 -27.53 -4.67
N ARG A 390 8.87 -26.61 -5.35
CA ARG A 390 9.42 -25.81 -6.45
C ARG A 390 10.54 -24.87 -5.99
N GLU A 391 10.41 -24.35 -4.77
CA GLU A 391 11.35 -23.41 -4.14
C GLU A 391 12.47 -24.11 -3.35
N ASN A 392 12.51 -25.45 -3.37
CA ASN A 392 13.43 -26.29 -2.59
C ASN A 392 13.47 -25.92 -1.08
N ALA A 393 12.31 -25.55 -0.53
CA ALA A 393 12.13 -25.05 0.83
C ALA A 393 11.39 -26.07 1.71
N THR A 394 11.73 -26.10 3.00
CA THR A 394 11.09 -27.00 4.00
C THR A 394 10.14 -26.26 4.95
N PHE A 395 10.16 -24.92 4.92
CA PHE A 395 9.27 -24.04 5.66
C PHE A 395 8.96 -22.80 4.82
N ALA A 396 7.69 -22.44 4.72
CA ALA A 396 7.21 -21.27 4.01
C ALA A 396 6.15 -20.51 4.83
N ILE A 397 6.18 -19.18 4.77
CA ILE A 397 5.30 -18.29 5.54
C ILE A 397 5.03 -17.01 4.76
N SER A 398 3.86 -16.41 4.97
CA SER A 398 3.47 -15.15 4.33
C SER A 398 4.16 -13.94 4.98
N ASN A 399 4.64 -13.00 4.18
CA ASN A 399 5.09 -11.67 4.62
C ASN A 399 3.93 -10.83 5.16
N HIS A 400 4.17 -9.95 6.14
CA HIS A 400 3.18 -8.96 6.57
C HIS A 400 2.98 -7.90 5.48
N TYR A 401 1.73 -7.69 5.06
CA TYR A 401 1.31 -6.79 3.96
C TYR A 401 1.66 -5.29 4.08
N ARG A 402 2.39 -4.83 5.10
CA ARG A 402 2.69 -3.40 5.30
C ARG A 402 4.01 -3.08 6.01
N ARG A 403 4.45 -3.93 6.95
CA ARG A 403 5.63 -3.71 7.79
C ARG A 403 6.64 -4.83 7.54
N PHE A 404 7.88 -4.45 7.33
CA PHE A 404 8.96 -5.37 6.94
C PHE A 404 10.07 -5.42 7.98
N ASP A 405 10.17 -4.39 8.83
CA ASP A 405 11.10 -4.34 9.94
C ASP A 405 10.43 -4.66 11.28
N VAL A 406 11.13 -5.44 12.12
CA VAL A 406 10.63 -5.90 13.42
C VAL A 406 10.51 -4.77 14.44
N PHE A 407 11.31 -3.70 14.29
CA PHE A 407 11.18 -2.51 15.14
C PHE A 407 9.96 -1.66 14.73
N GLU A 408 9.61 -1.58 13.44
CA GLU A 408 8.34 -0.98 12.98
C GLU A 408 7.12 -1.75 13.50
N GLU A 409 7.16 -3.09 13.49
CA GLU A 409 6.11 -3.91 14.10
C GLU A 409 6.02 -3.64 15.61
N ALA A 410 7.14 -3.47 16.32
CA ALA A 410 7.14 -3.14 17.74
C ALA A 410 6.44 -1.80 18.04
N GLU A 411 6.81 -0.73 17.33
CA GLU A 411 6.13 0.58 17.48
C GLU A 411 4.64 0.49 17.12
N ALA A 412 4.28 -0.27 16.07
CA ALA A 412 2.89 -0.50 15.69
C ALA A 412 2.09 -1.29 16.74
N ASN A 413 2.71 -2.18 17.51
CA ASN A 413 2.03 -2.87 18.63
C ASN A 413 1.82 -1.97 19.84
N LYS A 414 2.79 -1.08 20.12
CA LYS A 414 2.67 -0.05 21.18
C LYS A 414 1.60 0.98 20.85
N ALA A 415 1.61 1.53 19.64
CA ALA A 415 0.59 2.46 19.15
C ALA A 415 -0.82 1.86 19.15
N ALA A 416 -0.95 0.56 18.85
CA ALA A 416 -2.22 -0.17 18.90
C ALA A 416 -2.60 -0.71 20.30
N GLY A 417 -1.82 -0.42 21.36
CA GLY A 417 -2.12 -0.82 22.74
C GLY A 417 -2.23 -2.33 22.99
N LYS A 418 -1.64 -3.18 22.12
CA LYS A 418 -1.86 -4.64 22.14
C LYS A 418 -1.23 -5.35 23.36
N TYR A 419 -0.14 -4.78 23.87
CA TYR A 419 0.55 -5.15 25.11
C TYR A 419 1.07 -3.87 25.77
N GLU A 420 1.47 -3.93 27.03
CA GLU A 420 2.13 -2.79 27.69
C GLU A 420 3.44 -2.44 26.98
N ASN A 421 3.67 -1.14 26.76
CA ASN A 421 4.85 -0.66 26.02
C ASN A 421 6.16 -1.18 26.63
N ALA A 422 6.28 -1.15 27.96
CA ALA A 422 7.45 -1.66 28.68
C ALA A 422 7.74 -3.15 28.42
N SER A 423 6.72 -3.98 28.17
CA SER A 423 6.90 -5.40 27.82
C SER A 423 7.42 -5.58 26.39
N ILE A 424 6.94 -4.76 25.45
CA ILE A 424 7.43 -4.74 24.06
C ILE A 424 8.87 -4.20 24.02
N ASP A 425 9.12 -3.08 24.69
CA ASP A 425 10.43 -2.44 24.78
C ASP A 425 11.47 -3.38 25.41
N TYR A 426 11.13 -4.08 26.50
CA TYR A 426 12.00 -5.08 27.11
C TYR A 426 12.34 -6.24 26.16
N GLN A 427 11.36 -6.78 25.43
CA GLN A 427 11.59 -7.86 24.45
C GLN A 427 12.50 -7.39 23.30
N ILE A 428 12.26 -6.19 22.78
CA ILE A 428 13.02 -5.63 21.65
C ILE A 428 14.45 -5.24 22.06
N ASP A 429 14.64 -4.62 23.23
CA ASP A 429 15.98 -4.35 23.76
C ASP A 429 16.74 -5.63 24.15
N PHE A 430 16.03 -6.69 24.54
CA PHE A 430 16.63 -8.01 24.72
C PHE A 430 17.20 -8.52 23.39
N TYR A 431 16.40 -8.58 22.32
CA TYR A 431 16.89 -9.04 21.01
C TYR A 431 17.95 -8.12 20.40
N ARG A 432 17.83 -6.80 20.58
CA ARG A 432 18.84 -5.82 20.15
C ARG A 432 20.21 -6.08 20.79
N ARG A 433 20.24 -6.43 22.09
CA ARG A 433 21.47 -6.86 22.80
C ARG A 433 22.00 -8.20 22.30
N GLU A 434 21.17 -9.05 21.72
CA GLU A 434 21.58 -10.31 21.07
C GLU A 434 22.02 -10.15 19.60
N GLY A 435 22.07 -8.93 19.08
CA GLY A 435 22.51 -8.64 17.72
C GLY A 435 21.41 -8.49 16.67
N LEU A 436 20.13 -8.43 17.08
CA LEU A 436 19.03 -8.11 16.15
C LEU A 436 19.20 -6.67 15.62
N THR A 437 19.38 -6.54 14.31
CA THR A 437 19.46 -5.27 13.59
C THR A 437 18.21 -5.04 12.73
N HIS A 438 17.90 -3.76 12.47
CA HIS A 438 16.84 -3.36 11.54
C HIS A 438 16.95 -4.08 10.20
N TYR A 439 15.80 -4.39 9.61
CA TYR A 439 15.72 -4.99 8.27
C TYR A 439 16.45 -4.13 7.23
N SER A 440 17.24 -4.78 6.39
CA SER A 440 18.09 -4.13 5.38
C SER A 440 18.57 -5.14 4.34
N SER A 441 19.01 -4.67 3.17
CA SER A 441 19.36 -5.52 2.01
C SER A 441 20.51 -6.52 2.23
N VAL A 442 21.23 -6.44 3.36
CA VAL A 442 22.21 -7.47 3.76
C VAL A 442 21.55 -8.78 4.22
N LYS A 443 20.24 -8.78 4.51
CA LYS A 443 19.47 -9.99 4.87
C LYS A 443 18.94 -10.77 3.65
N LEU A 444 19.14 -10.26 2.43
CA LEU A 444 18.74 -10.96 1.20
C LEU A 444 19.41 -12.35 1.10
N PRO A 445 18.71 -13.39 0.60
CA PRO A 445 17.44 -13.36 -0.13
C PRO A 445 16.16 -13.23 0.74
N ILE A 446 16.28 -13.10 2.07
CA ILE A 446 15.11 -12.94 2.94
C ILE A 446 14.51 -11.55 2.76
N VAL A 447 13.22 -11.47 2.42
CA VAL A 447 12.53 -10.24 1.99
C VAL A 447 11.81 -9.45 3.11
N SER A 448 11.73 -9.99 4.33
CA SER A 448 11.10 -9.35 5.48
C SER A 448 11.63 -9.91 6.80
N ASP A 449 11.63 -9.13 7.88
CA ASP A 449 11.75 -9.63 9.26
C ASP A 449 10.39 -10.02 9.87
N VAL A 450 9.28 -9.56 9.28
CA VAL A 450 7.92 -9.64 9.85
C VAL A 450 7.01 -10.51 8.97
N PRO A 451 6.59 -11.69 9.43
CA PRO A 451 5.59 -12.52 8.75
C PRO A 451 4.18 -12.05 9.09
N GLU A 452 3.19 -12.20 8.20
CA GLU A 452 1.77 -12.09 8.58
C GLU A 452 1.39 -13.23 9.52
N GLY A 453 1.90 -14.44 9.23
CA GLY A 453 1.75 -15.63 10.07
C GLY A 453 0.31 -16.17 10.16
N CYS A 454 -0.63 -15.67 9.37
CA CYS A 454 -1.98 -16.24 9.22
C CYS A 454 -2.00 -17.50 8.34
N VAL A 455 -0.91 -17.76 7.60
CA VAL A 455 -0.64 -19.01 6.88
C VAL A 455 0.79 -19.46 7.16
N ILE A 456 0.98 -20.74 7.47
CA ILE A 456 2.30 -21.40 7.57
C ILE A 456 2.24 -22.72 6.82
N ILE A 457 3.23 -23.03 5.98
CA ILE A 457 3.35 -24.29 5.23
C ILE A 457 4.69 -24.92 5.63
N ARG A 458 4.73 -26.16 6.12
CA ARG A 458 5.94 -26.79 6.70
C ARG A 458 6.01 -28.28 6.42
N GLU A 459 7.19 -28.77 6.02
CA GLU A 459 7.57 -30.18 6.16
C GLU A 459 8.13 -30.45 7.57
N HIS A 460 7.72 -31.54 8.21
CA HIS A 460 8.05 -31.90 9.59
C HIS A 460 9.38 -32.66 9.64
N ILE A 461 10.47 -31.91 9.60
CA ILE A 461 11.84 -32.44 9.72
C ILE A 461 12.51 -31.84 10.97
N PRO A 462 13.58 -32.45 11.53
CA PRO A 462 14.16 -32.00 12.79
C PRO A 462 14.47 -30.50 12.86
N ILE A 463 15.03 -29.87 11.81
CA ILE A 463 15.33 -28.42 11.83
C ILE A 463 14.08 -27.52 11.84
N THR A 464 13.01 -27.86 11.11
CA THR A 464 11.79 -27.05 11.03
C THR A 464 10.93 -27.20 12.28
N ASN A 465 10.97 -28.40 12.88
CA ASN A 465 10.41 -28.67 14.19
C ASN A 465 11.17 -27.88 15.26
N LEU A 466 12.51 -27.93 15.30
CA LEU A 466 13.32 -27.12 16.20
C LEU A 466 13.04 -25.62 16.05
N PHE A 467 13.01 -25.09 14.82
CA PHE A 467 12.69 -23.68 14.56
C PHE A 467 11.35 -23.28 15.20
N THR A 468 10.30 -24.08 14.99
CA THR A 468 8.99 -23.79 15.57
C THR A 468 8.88 -24.05 17.07
N CYS A 469 9.68 -24.95 17.65
CA CYS A 469 9.87 -25.06 19.09
C CYS A 469 10.51 -23.79 19.69
N LEU A 470 11.61 -23.31 19.12
CA LEU A 470 12.29 -22.13 19.63
C LEU A 470 11.44 -20.86 19.43
N TRP A 471 10.73 -20.73 18.32
CA TRP A 471 9.79 -19.63 18.11
C TRP A 471 8.61 -19.68 19.09
N PHE A 472 8.08 -20.86 19.40
CA PHE A 472 7.10 -21.04 20.46
C PHE A 472 7.65 -20.64 21.84
N ASN A 473 8.87 -21.05 22.19
CA ASN A 473 9.51 -20.71 23.47
C ASN A 473 9.75 -19.21 23.64
N GLU A 474 10.00 -18.46 22.56
CA GLU A 474 10.07 -16.99 22.59
C GLU A 474 8.70 -16.34 22.77
N VAL A 475 7.67 -16.85 22.08
CA VAL A 475 6.25 -16.45 22.23
C VAL A 475 5.72 -16.73 23.64
N ASP A 476 6.24 -17.78 24.29
CA ASP A 476 5.91 -18.12 25.67
C ASP A 476 6.68 -17.28 26.71
N ARG A 477 7.98 -17.00 26.46
CA ARG A 477 8.82 -16.20 27.37
C ARG A 477 8.44 -14.71 27.43
N PHE A 478 8.12 -14.11 26.29
CA PHE A 478 7.94 -12.66 26.16
C PHE A 478 6.47 -12.29 25.84
N THR A 479 6.23 -11.26 25.02
CA THR A 479 4.87 -11.03 24.50
C THR A 479 4.50 -12.14 23.52
N SER A 480 3.23 -12.55 23.51
CA SER A 480 2.74 -13.55 22.56
C SER A 480 2.57 -13.02 21.13
N ARG A 481 3.19 -11.87 20.80
CA ARG A 481 3.30 -11.36 19.44
C ARG A 481 4.46 -12.07 18.73
N ASP A 482 4.15 -13.27 18.26
CA ASP A 482 4.92 -14.10 17.31
C ASP A 482 5.68 -13.33 16.22
N GLN A 483 5.10 -12.25 15.68
CA GLN A 483 5.77 -11.37 14.71
C GLN A 483 7.04 -10.66 15.25
N LEU A 484 7.15 -10.42 16.56
CA LEU A 484 8.32 -9.77 17.18
C LEU A 484 9.49 -10.72 17.45
N SER A 485 9.23 -12.02 17.54
CA SER A 485 10.23 -13.05 17.86
C SER A 485 10.71 -13.86 16.65
N PHE A 486 9.99 -13.82 15.52
CA PHE A 486 10.27 -14.62 14.34
C PHE A 486 11.70 -14.41 13.79
N SER A 487 12.08 -13.16 13.50
CA SER A 487 13.40 -12.83 12.94
C SER A 487 14.53 -13.20 13.90
N SER A 488 14.39 -12.92 15.20
CA SER A 488 15.35 -13.28 16.24
C SER A 488 15.67 -14.79 16.29
N VAL A 489 14.66 -15.65 16.10
CA VAL A 489 14.86 -17.12 16.09
C VAL A 489 15.42 -17.58 14.75
N ARG A 490 14.89 -17.04 13.64
CA ARG A 490 15.32 -17.34 12.27
C ARG A 490 16.80 -17.01 12.08
N ASP A 491 17.20 -15.77 12.33
CA ASP A 491 18.55 -15.27 12.08
C ASP A 491 19.57 -16.05 12.92
N LYS A 492 19.21 -16.43 14.15
CA LYS A 492 20.03 -17.32 14.98
C LYS A 492 20.21 -18.71 14.40
N ILE A 493 19.15 -19.38 13.91
CA ILE A 493 19.29 -20.72 13.30
C ILE A 493 20.09 -20.64 11.99
N ILE A 494 19.80 -19.68 11.12
CA ILE A 494 20.50 -19.51 9.83
C ILE A 494 21.98 -19.17 10.05
N SER A 495 22.35 -18.50 11.15
CA SER A 495 23.75 -18.28 11.52
C SER A 495 24.53 -19.55 11.94
N LYS A 496 23.85 -20.71 12.08
CA LYS A 496 24.40 -21.97 12.60
C LYS A 496 24.34 -23.12 11.61
N VAL A 497 23.34 -23.17 10.74
CA VAL A 497 23.13 -24.24 9.76
C VAL A 497 22.74 -23.67 8.40
N ASN A 498 23.12 -24.36 7.32
CA ASN A 498 22.67 -24.03 5.98
C ASN A 498 21.19 -24.43 5.81
N TRP A 499 20.29 -23.55 6.25
CA TRP A 499 18.83 -23.68 6.17
C TRP A 499 18.23 -22.33 5.79
N GLY A 500 17.03 -22.33 5.22
CA GLY A 500 16.34 -21.14 4.77
C GLY A 500 14.82 -21.26 4.88
N ILE A 501 14.14 -20.12 4.80
CA ILE A 501 12.68 -20.01 4.83
C ILE A 501 12.21 -19.30 3.56
N ASN A 502 11.21 -19.86 2.89
CA ASN A 502 10.49 -19.15 1.83
C ASN A 502 9.52 -18.14 2.47
N MET A 503 9.73 -16.84 2.23
CA MET A 503 8.83 -15.78 2.71
C MET A 503 8.06 -15.17 1.54
N PHE A 504 6.89 -15.75 1.23
CA PHE A 504 6.07 -15.42 0.07
C PHE A 504 5.18 -14.18 0.29
N LEU A 505 4.76 -13.51 -0.78
CA LEU A 505 4.07 -12.22 -0.69
C LEU A 505 2.62 -12.34 -0.19
N ASP A 506 2.11 -11.30 0.44
CA ASP A 506 0.69 -11.25 0.84
C ASP A 506 -0.26 -11.29 -0.36
N CYS A 507 0.16 -10.73 -1.51
CA CYS A 507 -0.61 -10.84 -2.75
C CYS A 507 -0.62 -12.27 -3.33
N GLU A 508 0.45 -13.06 -3.13
CA GLU A 508 0.43 -14.49 -3.47
C GLU A 508 -0.53 -15.25 -2.55
N ARG A 509 -0.47 -14.98 -1.24
CA ARG A 509 -1.38 -15.54 -0.21
C ARG A 509 -2.86 -15.40 -0.59
N ARG A 510 -3.25 -14.24 -1.12
CA ARG A 510 -4.64 -13.92 -1.53
C ARG A 510 -5.18 -14.82 -2.66
N ASN A 511 -4.34 -15.51 -3.42
CA ASN A 511 -4.82 -16.49 -4.43
C ASN A 511 -5.46 -17.73 -3.80
N PHE A 512 -5.07 -18.10 -2.59
CA PHE A 512 -5.45 -19.38 -1.99
C PHE A 512 -6.14 -19.29 -0.62
N VAL A 513 -6.19 -18.10 0.00
CA VAL A 513 -7.05 -17.84 1.16
C VAL A 513 -7.84 -16.54 1.03
N ILE A 514 -9.17 -16.64 1.19
CA ILE A 514 -10.08 -15.49 1.28
C ILE A 514 -10.29 -15.16 2.76
N GLN A 515 -10.14 -13.89 3.13
CA GLN A 515 -10.50 -13.43 4.48
C GLN A 515 -12.00 -13.16 4.58
N ILE A 516 -12.62 -13.67 5.64
CA ILE A 516 -14.04 -13.50 5.95
C ILE A 516 -14.14 -12.84 7.33
N TYR A 517 -15.18 -12.02 7.53
CA TYR A 517 -15.33 -11.21 8.75
C TYR A 517 -15.61 -12.07 10.00
N HIS A 518 -15.15 -11.57 11.15
CA HIS A 518 -15.44 -12.14 12.48
C HIS A 518 -16.95 -12.15 12.76
N ARG A 519 -17.39 -13.06 13.63
CA ARG A 519 -18.82 -13.35 13.80
C ARG A 519 -19.64 -12.15 14.26
N ASP A 520 -19.19 -11.43 15.27
CA ASP A 520 -19.90 -10.26 15.81
C ASP A 520 -20.20 -9.22 14.73
N LEU A 521 -19.32 -9.11 13.73
CA LEU A 521 -19.45 -8.23 12.58
C LEU A 521 -20.47 -8.76 11.58
N LEU A 522 -20.50 -10.08 11.33
CA LEU A 522 -21.50 -10.72 10.47
C LEU A 522 -22.92 -10.73 11.10
N GLU A 523 -23.02 -10.96 12.41
CA GLU A 523 -24.31 -10.92 13.14
C GLU A 523 -24.84 -9.48 13.25
N GLN A 524 -23.95 -8.50 13.47
CA GLN A 524 -24.30 -7.09 13.28
C GLN A 524 -24.82 -6.86 11.86
N MET A 525 -24.05 -7.21 10.80
CA MET A 525 -24.42 -7.03 9.39
C MET A 525 -25.78 -7.65 9.02
N ALA A 526 -26.11 -8.81 9.60
CA ALA A 526 -27.42 -9.45 9.41
C ALA A 526 -28.57 -8.66 10.09
N SER A 527 -28.33 -8.08 11.26
CA SER A 527 -29.38 -7.48 12.10
C SER A 527 -30.07 -6.24 11.48
N SER A 528 -29.38 -5.43 10.67
CA SER A 528 -30.00 -4.25 10.03
C SER A 528 -30.76 -4.57 8.74
N LEU A 529 -30.66 -5.79 8.22
CA LEU A 529 -31.47 -6.25 7.08
C LEU A 529 -32.92 -6.53 7.48
N HIS A 530 -33.24 -6.51 8.77
CA HIS A 530 -34.61 -6.49 9.25
C HIS A 530 -35.20 -5.06 9.20
N PRO A 531 -36.32 -4.85 8.48
CA PRO A 531 -36.97 -3.54 8.45
C PRO A 531 -37.52 -3.18 9.84
N PRO A 532 -37.53 -1.88 10.22
CA PRO A 532 -38.02 -1.46 11.52
C PRO A 532 -39.51 -1.79 11.69
N PRO A 533 -39.96 -2.14 12.91
CA PRO A 533 -41.37 -2.40 13.17
C PRO A 533 -42.22 -1.15 12.87
N PRO A 534 -43.46 -1.32 12.36
CA PRO A 534 -44.30 -0.19 11.97
C PRO A 534 -44.62 0.70 13.19
N PRO A 535 -44.69 2.03 13.01
CA PRO A 535 -44.95 2.95 14.11
C PRO A 535 -46.32 2.69 14.77
N PRO A 536 -46.44 2.86 16.09
CA PRO A 536 -47.68 2.57 16.81
C PRO A 536 -48.83 3.48 16.32
N PRO A 537 -50.06 2.97 16.25
CA PRO A 537 -51.18 3.69 15.65
C PRO A 537 -51.53 4.97 16.43
N VAL A 538 -51.64 6.08 15.72
CA VAL A 538 -52.03 7.38 16.28
C VAL A 538 -53.42 7.28 16.90
N ARG A 539 -53.54 7.57 18.20
CA ARG A 539 -54.85 7.67 18.87
C ARG A 539 -55.58 8.94 18.39
N PRO A 540 -56.84 8.84 17.94
CA PRO A 540 -57.57 10.00 17.44
C PRO A 540 -58.00 10.94 18.58
N SER A 541 -57.75 12.24 18.42
CA SER A 541 -58.40 13.29 19.21
C SER A 541 -59.78 13.60 18.65
N THR A 542 -60.80 13.58 19.50
CA THR A 542 -62.23 13.70 19.13
C THR A 542 -62.63 15.09 18.63
N GLN A 543 -63.45 15.12 17.58
CA GLN A 543 -64.51 16.12 17.40
C GLN A 543 -65.81 15.44 16.95
N THR A 544 -66.96 15.99 17.34
CA THR A 544 -68.26 15.31 17.31
C THR A 544 -69.36 16.16 16.68
N ALA A 545 -69.88 15.71 15.54
CA ALA A 545 -71.19 16.03 14.94
C ALA A 545 -71.45 14.96 13.86
N SER A 546 -72.50 14.12 13.86
CA SER A 546 -73.95 14.40 13.72
C SER A 546 -74.31 15.07 12.37
N ASP A 547 -75.18 14.51 11.51
CA ASP A 547 -75.94 13.24 11.59
C ASP A 547 -76.49 12.83 10.20
N SER A 548 -77.06 11.61 10.07
CA SER A 548 -77.85 11.10 8.91
C SER A 548 -77.07 10.92 7.57
N SER A 549 -77.48 10.18 6.53
CA SER A 549 -78.21 8.90 6.31
C SER A 549 -77.97 8.49 4.81
N THR A 550 -78.39 7.38 4.18
CA THR A 550 -79.30 6.26 4.47
C THR A 550 -78.79 4.98 3.76
N ARG A 551 -79.20 3.77 4.18
CA ARG A 551 -78.63 2.48 3.71
C ARG A 551 -79.44 1.75 2.61
N ALA A 552 -78.98 1.87 1.36
CA ALA A 552 -79.00 0.84 0.28
C ALA A 552 -80.32 0.40 -0.42
N LEU A 553 -80.14 -0.43 -1.49
CA LEU A 553 -81.12 -1.24 -2.27
C LEU A 553 -81.97 -0.50 -3.34
N PRO A 554 -82.60 -1.16 -4.37
CA PRO A 554 -82.56 -2.59 -4.79
C PRO A 554 -82.36 -2.93 -6.31
N LYS A 555 -82.07 -4.22 -6.59
CA LYS A 555 -82.44 -5.10 -7.74
C LYS A 555 -82.71 -4.58 -9.21
N LYS A 556 -81.89 -5.13 -10.14
CA LYS A 556 -82.21 -5.77 -11.48
C LYS A 556 -83.09 -5.11 -12.59
N GLN A 557 -82.45 -4.97 -13.77
CA GLN A 557 -82.87 -5.36 -15.16
C GLN A 557 -83.81 -4.50 -16.06
N ILE A 558 -83.23 -3.95 -17.16
CA ILE A 558 -83.63 -4.07 -18.61
C ILE A 558 -84.91 -3.27 -19.07
N PRO A 559 -85.11 -2.77 -20.35
CA PRO A 559 -84.45 -3.04 -21.67
C PRO A 559 -84.12 -1.85 -22.66
N ARG A 560 -83.20 -2.11 -23.64
CA ARG A 560 -83.15 -1.69 -25.10
C ARG A 560 -83.19 -0.16 -25.47
N ARG A 561 -82.75 0.35 -26.65
CA ARG A 561 -82.43 -0.21 -28.00
C ARG A 561 -81.49 0.70 -28.88
N GLY A 562 -80.44 0.12 -29.50
CA GLY A 562 -79.69 0.66 -30.68
C GLY A 562 -78.76 1.87 -30.43
N LYS A 563 -77.67 2.16 -31.19
CA LYS A 563 -76.88 1.58 -32.31
C LYS A 563 -75.50 2.32 -32.27
N GLU A 564 -74.36 1.98 -32.89
CA GLU A 564 -73.72 0.86 -33.65
C GLU A 564 -72.16 1.06 -33.43
N LYS A 565 -71.14 0.42 -34.03
CA LYS A 565 -70.99 -0.56 -35.14
C LYS A 565 -69.95 -1.65 -34.76
N ARG A 566 -68.80 -1.80 -35.44
CA ARG A 566 -67.71 -2.81 -35.25
C ARG A 566 -66.48 -2.50 -36.15
N PRO A 567 -65.30 -3.16 -36.02
CA PRO A 567 -64.86 -4.28 -35.15
C PRO A 567 -63.65 -3.86 -34.22
N ASN A 568 -62.65 -4.64 -33.74
CA ASN A 568 -62.20 -6.02 -34.03
C ASN A 568 -61.57 -6.88 -32.88
N SER A 569 -60.27 -7.23 -32.93
CA SER A 569 -59.73 -8.56 -32.56
C SER A 569 -58.17 -8.58 -32.54
N ARG A 570 -57.36 -9.40 -31.80
CA ARG A 570 -57.54 -10.41 -30.71
C ARG A 570 -56.21 -10.73 -29.97
N ARG A 571 -56.23 -11.61 -28.95
CA ARG A 571 -55.09 -12.17 -28.17
C ARG A 571 -55.26 -13.69 -27.88
N HIS A 572 -54.17 -14.37 -27.46
CA HIS A 572 -54.02 -15.27 -26.26
C HIS A 572 -53.39 -16.69 -26.40
N HIS A 573 -52.60 -17.00 -25.36
CA HIS A 573 -52.03 -18.26 -24.76
C HIS A 573 -53.06 -19.40 -24.47
N PRO A 574 -52.72 -20.64 -23.97
CA PRO A 574 -51.68 -20.95 -22.93
C PRO A 574 -51.02 -22.38 -22.80
N LYS A 575 -50.04 -22.50 -21.86
CA LYS A 575 -49.73 -23.57 -20.83
C LYS A 575 -49.76 -25.09 -21.17
N ASP A 576 -49.01 -26.03 -20.54
CA ASP A 576 -47.99 -26.07 -19.45
C ASP A 576 -47.17 -27.41 -19.52
N ALA A 577 -46.00 -27.48 -18.85
CA ALA A 577 -45.32 -28.66 -18.21
C ALA A 577 -44.51 -29.78 -18.99
N MET A 578 -43.19 -29.79 -18.69
CA MET A 578 -42.26 -30.91 -18.33
C MET A 578 -41.63 -31.96 -19.31
N MET A 579 -40.29 -32.07 -19.18
CA MET A 579 -39.34 -33.23 -19.33
C MET A 579 -39.16 -33.99 -20.68
N GLY A 580 -37.88 -34.27 -21.06
CA GLY A 580 -37.53 -35.38 -21.98
C GLY A 580 -36.30 -35.19 -22.91
N ASP A 581 -35.11 -35.57 -22.42
CA ASP A 581 -33.76 -35.63 -23.01
C ASP A 581 -33.53 -36.10 -24.50
N ARG A 582 -32.37 -35.68 -25.07
CA ARG A 582 -31.53 -36.26 -26.16
C ARG A 582 -32.03 -36.45 -27.62
N GLY A 583 -31.24 -35.96 -28.60
CA GLY A 583 -31.25 -36.45 -30.01
C GLY A 583 -30.64 -35.55 -31.11
N GLN A 584 -29.48 -35.92 -31.65
CA GLN A 584 -28.91 -35.52 -32.97
C GLN A 584 -28.77 -36.82 -33.84
N PRO A 585 -28.43 -36.83 -35.17
CA PRO A 585 -27.63 -35.85 -35.94
C PRO A 585 -28.00 -35.59 -37.45
N SER A 586 -27.23 -34.70 -38.09
CA SER A 586 -26.77 -34.58 -39.51
C SER A 586 -27.46 -35.29 -40.72
N SER A 587 -27.63 -34.57 -41.86
CA SER A 587 -26.80 -34.72 -43.11
C SER A 587 -27.35 -34.05 -44.41
N THR A 588 -26.61 -33.10 -45.03
CA THR A 588 -26.30 -32.85 -46.49
C THR A 588 -27.38 -33.00 -47.63
N PRO A 589 -27.14 -32.77 -48.96
CA PRO A 589 -25.96 -32.30 -49.75
C PRO A 589 -26.21 -31.23 -50.87
N SER A 590 -25.12 -30.86 -51.61
CA SER A 590 -25.01 -30.45 -53.05
C SER A 590 -25.62 -29.09 -53.54
N ALA A 591 -25.23 -28.48 -54.68
CA ALA A 591 -24.31 -28.84 -55.80
C ALA A 591 -23.70 -27.61 -56.56
N SER A 592 -22.61 -27.85 -57.32
CA SER A 592 -22.09 -27.28 -58.63
C SER A 592 -22.63 -25.95 -59.25
N THR A 593 -21.92 -25.18 -60.11
CA THR A 593 -21.15 -25.53 -61.35
C THR A 593 -20.14 -24.44 -61.83
N ASP A 594 -18.98 -24.87 -62.38
CA ASP A 594 -18.37 -24.59 -63.72
C ASP A 594 -18.19 -23.13 -64.29
N ALA A 595 -17.24 -22.80 -65.20
CA ALA A 595 -15.92 -23.34 -65.64
C ALA A 595 -15.24 -22.38 -66.68
N ASP A 596 -13.93 -22.55 -66.92
CA ASP A 596 -13.08 -22.17 -68.11
C ASP A 596 -13.01 -20.68 -68.58
N ASP A 597 -12.03 -20.19 -69.38
CA ASP A 597 -10.86 -20.80 -70.06
C ASP A 597 -9.64 -19.83 -70.24
N SER A 598 -8.57 -20.37 -70.84
CA SER A 598 -7.16 -19.96 -71.12
C SER A 598 -6.93 -18.94 -72.28
N GLU A 599 -5.73 -18.49 -72.76
CA GLU A 599 -4.29 -18.88 -72.70
C GLU A 599 -3.29 -17.68 -72.63
N ASP A 600 -1.98 -18.00 -72.46
CA ASP A 600 -0.75 -17.21 -72.25
C ASP A 600 -0.27 -16.18 -73.32
N VAL A 601 0.61 -15.25 -72.90
CA VAL A 601 1.93 -14.93 -73.53
C VAL A 601 2.96 -14.51 -72.44
N VAL A 602 4.25 -14.77 -72.66
CA VAL A 602 5.39 -14.70 -71.72
C VAL A 602 6.32 -13.48 -72.00
N ASP A 603 6.91 -12.80 -70.99
CA ASP A 603 8.37 -12.89 -70.67
C ASP A 603 8.92 -12.06 -69.45
N ASP A 604 9.97 -12.65 -68.86
CA ASP A 604 11.08 -12.25 -67.97
C ASP A 604 11.08 -11.06 -66.96
N SER A 605 11.19 -11.42 -65.67
CA SER A 605 12.42 -11.28 -64.84
C SER A 605 12.42 -10.48 -63.50
N PHE A 606 13.26 -11.01 -62.58
CA PHE A 606 13.83 -10.44 -61.33
C PHE A 606 12.99 -10.18 -60.05
N ALA A 607 12.94 -11.26 -59.24
CA ALA A 607 13.39 -11.30 -57.84
C ALA A 607 12.62 -10.51 -56.75
N HIS A 608 11.68 -11.20 -56.10
CA HIS A 608 11.31 -10.91 -54.71
C HIS A 608 12.42 -11.29 -53.73
N THR A 609 12.55 -10.54 -52.64
CA THR A 609 13.25 -10.97 -51.41
C THR A 609 12.29 -10.83 -50.23
N GLU A 610 11.91 -11.95 -49.63
CA GLU A 610 11.20 -11.96 -48.35
C GLU A 610 12.20 -11.75 -47.21
N PHE A 611 11.83 -10.93 -46.22
CA PHE A 611 12.56 -10.80 -44.96
C PHE A 611 11.74 -11.47 -43.86
N THR A 612 12.23 -12.60 -43.33
CA THR A 612 11.59 -13.34 -42.22
C THR A 612 12.07 -12.86 -40.85
N ILE A 613 11.33 -13.22 -39.79
CA ILE A 613 11.38 -12.58 -38.47
C ILE A 613 12.38 -13.29 -37.51
N ASP A 614 13.39 -13.97 -38.05
CA ASP A 614 14.22 -14.93 -37.28
C ASP A 614 15.54 -14.37 -36.69
N GLU A 615 15.98 -13.16 -37.05
CA GLU A 615 17.24 -12.58 -36.53
C GLU A 615 17.13 -11.96 -35.12
N PHE A 616 15.95 -11.91 -34.49
CA PHE A 616 15.76 -11.13 -33.25
C PHE A 616 16.06 -11.88 -31.93
N PHE A 617 16.17 -13.21 -31.95
CA PHE A 617 16.27 -14.04 -30.73
C PHE A 617 17.32 -15.18 -30.81
N ASN A 618 18.59 -14.85 -31.05
CA ASN A 618 19.70 -15.83 -30.96
C ASN A 618 21.01 -15.22 -30.40
N ASP A 619 20.99 -14.70 -29.16
CA ASP A 619 22.25 -14.41 -28.41
C ASP A 619 22.13 -14.47 -26.87
N VAL A 620 21.44 -15.49 -26.32
CA VAL A 620 21.68 -15.98 -24.95
C VAL A 620 21.44 -17.49 -24.88
N ARG A 621 22.48 -18.30 -25.14
CA ARG A 621 22.50 -19.71 -24.74
C ARG A 621 23.91 -20.22 -24.52
N LEU A 622 24.31 -20.33 -23.25
CA LEU A 622 25.59 -20.92 -22.82
C LEU A 622 25.32 -22.32 -22.27
N ASP A 623 25.18 -23.29 -23.18
CA ASP A 623 25.35 -24.70 -22.85
C ASP A 623 26.85 -25.03 -22.96
N ALA A 624 27.44 -25.61 -21.91
CA ALA A 624 28.87 -25.86 -21.80
C ALA A 624 29.14 -27.33 -21.48
N GLU A 625 29.30 -28.15 -22.52
CA GLU A 625 29.81 -29.51 -22.38
C GLU A 625 31.34 -29.50 -22.19
N ILE A 626 31.83 -30.41 -21.35
CA ILE A 626 33.26 -30.60 -21.06
C ILE A 626 33.64 -31.99 -21.60
N ASP A 627 34.65 -32.04 -22.46
CA ASP A 627 35.30 -33.28 -22.88
C ASP A 627 36.80 -33.22 -22.51
N GLU A 628 37.38 -34.38 -22.19
CA GLU A 628 38.74 -34.51 -21.65
C GLU A 628 39.74 -35.13 -22.64
N GLN A 629 41.02 -35.16 -22.22
CA GLN A 629 42.16 -35.99 -22.69
C GLN A 629 43.30 -35.24 -23.45
N PRO A 630 44.57 -35.74 -23.48
CA PRO A 630 45.50 -35.46 -22.38
C PRO A 630 47.01 -35.23 -22.75
N GLN A 631 47.88 -35.13 -21.72
CA GLN A 631 49.35 -35.40 -21.69
C GLN A 631 50.39 -34.40 -22.29
N GLN A 632 50.99 -33.57 -21.39
CA GLN A 632 52.42 -33.54 -20.93
C GLN A 632 53.63 -33.89 -21.86
N PRO A 633 54.92 -33.51 -21.53
CA PRO A 633 55.44 -32.30 -20.82
C PRO A 633 56.85 -31.75 -21.25
N ALA A 634 57.24 -30.56 -20.71
CA ALA A 634 58.63 -30.09 -20.38
C ALA A 634 59.65 -29.76 -21.54
N PRO A 635 60.81 -29.09 -21.28
CA PRO A 635 61.36 -28.46 -20.05
C PRO A 635 61.79 -26.96 -20.19
N ALA A 636 62.39 -26.37 -19.14
CA ALA A 636 63.01 -25.03 -19.11
C ALA A 636 64.39 -25.05 -18.40
N PRO A 637 65.28 -24.03 -18.60
CA PRO A 637 65.62 -23.05 -17.53
C PRO A 637 65.93 -21.62 -18.11
N ASP A 638 66.46 -20.58 -17.43
CA ASP A 638 67.14 -20.48 -16.12
C ASP A 638 67.09 -19.07 -15.44
N ARG A 639 67.31 -19.06 -14.11
CA ARG A 639 67.74 -17.98 -13.15
C ARG A 639 67.35 -16.49 -13.27
N ALA A 640 66.68 -16.00 -12.22
CA ALA A 640 67.07 -14.79 -11.44
C ALA A 640 66.61 -14.94 -9.95
N PRO A 641 67.24 -14.28 -8.95
CA PRO A 641 67.09 -14.64 -7.53
C PRO A 641 65.96 -13.93 -6.74
N GLN A 642 65.72 -14.44 -5.53
CA GLN A 642 64.67 -14.04 -4.56
C GLN A 642 64.95 -12.70 -3.86
N MET A 643 63.90 -11.97 -3.42
CA MET A 643 63.39 -12.06 -2.03
C MET A 643 62.34 -10.96 -1.68
N THR A 644 61.29 -11.35 -0.93
CA THR A 644 60.30 -10.50 -0.21
C THR A 644 59.56 -9.38 -0.95
N LEU A 645 58.25 -9.53 -1.11
CA LEU A 645 57.30 -8.43 -1.35
C LEU A 645 56.29 -8.36 -0.20
N GLN A 646 56.02 -7.16 0.32
CA GLN A 646 54.98 -6.92 1.34
C GLN A 646 53.57 -6.87 0.71
N THR A 647 52.55 -7.18 1.52
CA THR A 647 51.15 -7.25 1.11
C THR A 647 50.55 -5.88 0.81
N TYR A 648 50.04 -5.67 -0.42
CA TYR A 648 49.11 -4.59 -0.73
C TYR A 648 48.17 -4.95 -1.90
N THR A 649 47.32 -5.96 -1.69
CA THR A 649 46.31 -6.39 -2.67
C THR A 649 45.19 -5.35 -2.81
N ARG A 650 45.37 -4.39 -3.73
CA ARG A 650 44.24 -3.72 -4.37
C ARG A 650 43.40 -4.78 -5.08
N GLY A 651 42.19 -5.03 -4.58
CA GLY A 651 41.19 -5.78 -5.33
C GLY A 651 40.87 -5.08 -6.67
N PRO A 652 40.42 -5.82 -7.70
CA PRO A 652 40.13 -5.24 -9.00
C PRO A 652 39.04 -4.17 -8.89
N ARG A 653 39.33 -2.96 -9.38
CA ARG A 653 38.28 -1.94 -9.54
C ARG A 653 37.30 -2.43 -10.59
N ARG A 654 36.09 -2.78 -10.16
CA ARG A 654 34.93 -2.96 -11.05
C ARG A 654 34.71 -1.64 -11.79
N ILE A 655 35.13 -1.58 -13.06
CA ILE A 655 34.90 -0.41 -13.91
C ILE A 655 33.40 -0.33 -14.16
N GLN A 656 32.73 0.62 -13.51
CA GLN A 656 31.37 0.98 -13.89
C GLN A 656 31.42 1.52 -15.33
N PRO A 657 30.50 1.12 -16.22
CA PRO A 657 30.36 1.79 -17.51
C PRO A 657 30.05 3.26 -17.24
N ALA A 658 30.81 4.16 -17.87
CA ALA A 658 30.64 5.59 -17.65
C ALA A 658 29.26 6.03 -18.16
N HIS A 659 28.44 6.61 -17.27
CA HIS A 659 27.20 7.26 -17.69
C HIS A 659 27.52 8.35 -18.74
N PRO A 660 26.71 8.47 -19.80
CA PRO A 660 26.79 9.62 -20.71
C PRO A 660 26.71 10.92 -19.92
N LYS A 661 27.70 11.81 -20.09
CA LYS A 661 27.80 13.05 -19.32
C LYS A 661 26.84 14.11 -19.88
N MET A 662 25.56 13.96 -19.59
CA MET A 662 24.49 14.87 -20.01
C MET A 662 24.58 16.21 -19.26
N GLY A 663 24.34 17.34 -19.95
CA GLY A 663 24.07 18.63 -19.32
C GLY A 663 22.62 18.73 -18.84
N PHE A 664 22.29 19.71 -17.99
CA PHE A 664 20.90 20.07 -17.70
C PHE A 664 20.29 20.81 -18.91
N VAL A 665 18.97 20.76 -19.05
CA VAL A 665 18.25 21.60 -20.02
C VAL A 665 17.81 22.88 -19.31
N GLU A 666 18.10 24.02 -19.92
CA GLU A 666 17.79 25.35 -19.39
C GLU A 666 16.70 26.02 -20.25
N ARG A 667 16.06 27.07 -19.74
CA ARG A 667 15.11 27.90 -20.50
C ARG A 667 15.72 29.26 -20.81
N ASN A 668 15.63 29.68 -22.07
CA ASN A 668 15.98 31.03 -22.52
C ASN A 668 14.79 31.63 -23.27
N GLY A 669 14.03 32.50 -22.61
CA GLY A 669 12.77 33.03 -23.14
C GLY A 669 11.78 31.91 -23.51
N THR A 670 11.32 31.95 -24.75
CA THR A 670 10.35 31.02 -25.35
C THR A 670 10.93 29.65 -25.73
N GLN A 671 12.25 29.44 -25.58
CA GLN A 671 12.94 28.23 -26.04
C GLN A 671 13.65 27.49 -24.89
N PHE A 672 13.81 26.17 -25.03
CA PHE A 672 14.78 25.41 -24.22
C PHE A 672 16.16 25.42 -24.87
N PHE A 673 17.21 25.30 -24.05
CA PHE A 673 18.60 25.21 -24.48
C PHE A 673 19.32 24.06 -23.78
N LEU A 674 20.22 23.40 -24.51
CA LEU A 674 21.14 22.38 -24.01
C LEU A 674 22.54 22.64 -24.60
N ASP A 675 23.55 22.70 -23.73
CA ASP A 675 24.97 22.92 -24.10
C ASP A 675 25.18 24.11 -25.06
N GLY A 676 24.39 25.18 -24.87
CA GLY A 676 24.44 26.42 -25.67
C GLY A 676 23.69 26.38 -27.01
N ARG A 677 22.90 25.33 -27.29
CA ARG A 677 22.08 25.18 -28.51
C ARG A 677 20.59 25.14 -28.16
N PRO A 678 19.68 25.59 -29.05
CA PRO A 678 18.25 25.30 -28.91
C PRO A 678 18.00 23.79 -28.79
N PHE A 679 17.03 23.42 -27.96
CA PHE A 679 16.64 22.03 -27.70
C PHE A 679 15.13 21.89 -27.91
N TYR A 680 14.74 21.15 -28.95
CA TYR A 680 13.35 20.88 -29.28
C TYR A 680 13.00 19.43 -28.99
N VAL A 681 11.87 19.18 -28.31
CA VAL A 681 11.51 17.85 -27.84
C VAL A 681 10.57 17.15 -28.83
N ASN A 682 11.07 16.11 -29.48
CA ASN A 682 10.20 15.00 -29.87
C ASN A 682 10.23 13.96 -28.74
N GLY A 683 9.06 13.58 -28.22
CA GLY A 683 8.92 12.77 -27.01
C GLY A 683 7.69 11.87 -27.01
N TRP A 684 7.52 11.13 -25.92
CA TRP A 684 6.41 10.18 -25.77
C TRP A 684 6.05 9.93 -24.31
N ASN A 685 4.84 9.40 -24.08
CA ASN A 685 4.38 8.93 -22.79
C ASN A 685 4.48 7.40 -22.69
N SER A 686 4.95 6.93 -21.53
CA SER A 686 4.90 5.53 -21.10
C SER A 686 4.76 5.51 -19.57
N TYR A 687 3.53 5.67 -19.06
CA TYR A 687 3.29 5.78 -17.61
C TYR A 687 3.68 4.51 -16.82
N TRP A 688 3.58 3.36 -17.49
CA TRP A 688 3.79 2.01 -16.97
C TRP A 688 5.26 1.67 -16.63
N LEU A 689 6.23 2.54 -16.94
CA LEU A 689 7.66 2.24 -16.80
C LEU A 689 8.08 1.93 -15.36
N MET A 690 7.47 2.57 -14.35
CA MET A 690 7.73 2.25 -12.94
C MET A 690 7.19 0.87 -12.56
N ASP A 691 5.99 0.52 -13.03
CA ASP A 691 5.34 -0.77 -12.74
C ASP A 691 6.16 -1.93 -13.33
N GLN A 692 6.51 -1.82 -14.61
CA GLN A 692 7.39 -2.76 -15.31
C GLN A 692 8.87 -2.69 -14.89
N ALA A 693 9.25 -1.83 -13.94
CA ALA A 693 10.60 -1.80 -13.37
C ALA A 693 10.71 -2.52 -12.01
N VAL A 694 9.60 -2.92 -11.38
CA VAL A 694 9.58 -3.60 -10.07
C VAL A 694 10.24 -4.98 -10.16
N ASP A 695 9.72 -5.86 -11.04
CA ASP A 695 10.17 -7.25 -11.14
C ASP A 695 11.29 -7.46 -12.17
N ASP A 696 12.24 -8.35 -11.88
CA ASP A 696 13.36 -8.63 -12.78
C ASP A 696 12.94 -9.25 -14.14
N PHE A 697 11.76 -9.86 -14.22
CA PHE A 697 11.23 -10.43 -15.48
C PHE A 697 10.60 -9.37 -16.40
N SER A 698 9.94 -8.35 -15.86
CA SER A 698 9.33 -7.25 -16.64
C SER A 698 10.35 -6.14 -16.97
N ARG A 699 11.35 -5.93 -16.11
CA ARG A 699 12.42 -4.93 -16.25
C ARG A 699 13.12 -4.83 -17.62
N PRO A 700 13.29 -5.91 -18.42
CA PRO A 700 13.76 -5.80 -19.80
C PRO A 700 12.87 -4.95 -20.72
N ARG A 701 11.55 -4.87 -20.50
CA ARG A 701 10.60 -4.04 -21.28
C ARG A 701 10.92 -2.55 -21.17
N VAL A 702 11.28 -2.08 -19.98
CA VAL A 702 11.73 -0.68 -19.72
C VAL A 702 12.96 -0.34 -20.58
N ARG A 703 13.95 -1.23 -20.61
CA ARG A 703 15.14 -1.09 -21.48
C ARG A 703 14.79 -1.14 -22.96
N ALA A 704 13.86 -2.01 -23.37
CA ALA A 704 13.41 -2.12 -24.75
C ALA A 704 12.72 -0.83 -25.23
N MET A 705 11.87 -0.22 -24.39
CA MET A 705 11.20 1.05 -24.69
C MET A 705 12.20 2.20 -24.87
N PHE A 706 13.16 2.37 -23.96
CA PHE A 706 14.19 3.41 -24.11
C PHE A 706 15.10 3.18 -25.33
N LYS A 707 15.45 1.93 -25.65
CA LYS A 707 16.15 1.59 -26.91
C LYS A 707 15.32 1.94 -28.14
N ALA A 708 14.01 1.70 -28.13
CA ALA A 708 13.13 2.00 -29.25
C ALA A 708 12.93 3.52 -29.45
N GLY A 709 12.71 4.28 -28.36
CA GLY A 709 12.66 5.73 -28.39
C GLY A 709 13.95 6.36 -28.93
N SER A 710 15.10 5.86 -28.47
CA SER A 710 16.43 6.28 -28.98
C SER A 710 16.59 6.01 -30.49
N ARG A 711 16.14 4.84 -30.99
CA ARG A 711 16.12 4.50 -32.43
C ARG A 711 15.19 5.39 -33.27
N LEU A 712 14.09 5.88 -32.69
CA LEU A 712 13.18 6.85 -33.28
C LEU A 712 13.70 8.31 -33.21
N GLY A 713 14.85 8.55 -32.57
CA GLY A 713 15.40 9.88 -32.34
C GLY A 713 14.62 10.69 -31.30
N LEU A 714 13.77 10.05 -30.49
CA LEU A 714 13.05 10.69 -29.40
C LEU A 714 14.01 11.06 -28.26
N THR A 715 13.71 12.16 -27.58
CA THR A 715 14.65 12.84 -26.68
C THR A 715 14.21 12.87 -25.21
N VAL A 716 12.91 12.90 -24.96
CA VAL A 716 12.32 12.91 -23.63
C VAL A 716 11.15 11.93 -23.57
N CYS A 717 11.12 11.10 -22.53
CA CYS A 717 9.96 10.30 -22.17
C CYS A 717 9.25 10.96 -20.97
N ARG A 718 7.93 11.08 -21.01
CA ARG A 718 7.10 11.49 -19.89
C ARG A 718 6.53 10.23 -19.22
N THR A 719 6.65 10.17 -17.91
CA THR A 719 6.27 9.00 -17.12
C THR A 719 5.97 9.39 -15.68
N TRP A 720 5.24 8.54 -14.96
CA TRP A 720 4.84 8.80 -13.59
C TRP A 720 6.04 8.59 -12.65
N GLY A 721 6.27 9.53 -11.75
CA GLY A 721 7.17 9.38 -10.61
C GLY A 721 6.46 8.91 -9.33
N PHE A 722 5.12 8.90 -9.35
CA PHE A 722 4.25 8.48 -8.27
C PHE A 722 3.71 7.05 -8.48
N ASN A 723 3.36 6.40 -7.38
CA ASN A 723 2.51 5.21 -7.34
C ASN A 723 1.93 5.15 -5.92
N ASP A 724 0.92 5.98 -5.66
CA ASP A 724 0.41 6.31 -4.34
C ASP A 724 -0.44 5.15 -3.79
N GLY A 725 0.23 4.09 -3.33
CA GLY A 725 -0.44 2.90 -2.77
C GLY A 725 0.38 1.61 -2.78
N THR A 726 1.52 1.55 -3.49
CA THR A 726 2.32 0.33 -3.63
C THR A 726 3.73 0.44 -3.04
N TYR A 727 4.34 -0.71 -2.75
CA TYR A 727 5.71 -0.81 -2.25
C TYR A 727 6.74 -0.81 -3.40
N HIS A 728 8.02 -0.57 -3.07
CA HIS A 728 9.17 -0.53 -4.00
C HIS A 728 9.14 0.52 -5.13
N ALA A 729 8.07 1.29 -5.29
CA ALA A 729 7.91 2.36 -6.30
C ALA A 729 9.17 3.22 -6.53
N LEU A 730 9.80 3.74 -5.46
CA LEU A 730 11.00 4.58 -5.59
C LEU A 730 12.27 3.82 -6.00
N GLN A 731 12.37 2.51 -5.73
CA GLN A 731 13.47 1.66 -6.25
C GLN A 731 13.26 1.32 -7.72
N ALA A 732 12.01 1.14 -8.15
CA ALA A 732 11.66 0.98 -9.55
C ALA A 732 11.96 2.26 -10.35
N LEU A 733 11.62 3.44 -9.81
CA LEU A 733 11.97 4.73 -10.41
C LEU A 733 13.49 4.94 -10.53
N ASP A 734 14.30 4.45 -9.57
CA ASP A 734 15.78 4.48 -9.70
C ASP A 734 16.25 3.71 -10.96
N VAL A 735 15.61 2.56 -11.26
CA VAL A 735 15.88 1.74 -12.46
C VAL A 735 15.45 2.48 -13.73
N VAL A 736 14.27 3.10 -13.74
CA VAL A 736 13.75 3.87 -14.88
C VAL A 736 14.71 5.02 -15.24
N ILE A 737 15.14 5.81 -14.25
CA ILE A 737 16.15 6.87 -14.43
C ILE A 737 17.49 6.29 -14.91
N ALA A 738 17.98 5.23 -14.26
CA ALA A 738 19.27 4.64 -14.61
C ALA A 738 19.29 4.02 -16.03
N GLU A 739 18.18 3.45 -16.52
CA GLU A 739 18.08 2.94 -17.89
C GLU A 739 17.82 4.06 -18.92
N ALA A 740 17.05 5.11 -18.60
CA ALA A 740 16.86 6.26 -19.47
C ALA A 740 18.22 6.92 -19.81
N GLY A 741 19.02 7.23 -18.78
CA GLY A 741 20.34 7.86 -18.93
C GLY A 741 21.36 6.99 -19.67
N LYS A 742 21.25 5.65 -19.60
CA LYS A 742 22.08 4.72 -20.41
C LYS A 742 21.76 4.79 -21.91
N ASN A 743 20.52 5.14 -22.27
CA ASN A 743 20.05 5.24 -23.66
C ASN A 743 20.03 6.69 -24.19
N GLY A 744 20.51 7.66 -23.40
CA GLY A 744 20.52 9.09 -23.74
C GLY A 744 19.14 9.77 -23.69
N ILE A 745 18.13 9.11 -23.14
CA ILE A 745 16.77 9.61 -22.99
C ILE A 745 16.65 10.41 -21.70
N ARG A 746 15.95 11.56 -21.76
CA ARG A 746 15.60 12.32 -20.56
C ARG A 746 14.20 11.99 -20.05
N LEU A 747 13.91 12.30 -18.79
CA LEU A 747 12.60 12.05 -18.16
C LEU A 747 11.86 13.32 -17.73
N LEU A 748 10.63 13.48 -18.19
CA LEU A 748 9.64 14.41 -17.64
C LEU A 748 8.83 13.63 -16.60
N LEU A 749 9.05 13.93 -15.32
CA LEU A 749 8.51 13.16 -14.20
C LEU A 749 7.30 13.87 -13.58
N CYS A 750 6.12 13.29 -13.77
CA CYS A 750 4.90 13.73 -13.11
C CYS A 750 4.87 13.25 -11.64
N LEU A 751 4.46 14.11 -10.72
CA LEU A 751 4.64 13.91 -9.29
C LEU A 751 3.37 13.48 -8.54
N VAL A 752 2.17 13.65 -9.09
CA VAL A 752 0.90 13.07 -8.57
C VAL A 752 -0.17 13.09 -9.68
N ASN A 753 -1.22 12.28 -9.56
CA ASN A 753 -2.37 12.30 -10.48
C ASN A 753 -3.56 13.12 -9.95
N ASN A 754 -4.31 13.81 -10.81
CA ASN A 754 -5.66 14.29 -10.50
C ASN A 754 -6.69 13.14 -10.53
N LEU A 755 -6.44 12.13 -11.36
CA LEU A 755 -7.28 10.94 -11.53
C LEU A 755 -6.92 9.83 -10.53
N ALA A 756 -7.80 8.83 -10.41
CA ALA A 756 -7.64 7.71 -9.48
C ALA A 756 -6.60 6.62 -9.84
N PRO A 757 -6.20 6.38 -11.12
CA PRO A 757 -5.17 5.39 -11.44
C PRO A 757 -3.83 5.70 -10.75
N TYR A 758 -3.26 4.68 -10.10
CA TYR A 758 -2.08 4.78 -9.23
C TYR A 758 -2.22 5.77 -8.06
N GLY A 759 -3.46 6.00 -7.59
CA GLY A 759 -3.81 6.71 -6.36
C GLY A 759 -4.16 8.18 -6.56
N GLY A 760 -3.16 9.04 -6.73
CA GLY A 760 -3.37 10.48 -6.99
C GLY A 760 -3.99 11.26 -5.83
N LYS A 761 -4.51 12.46 -6.11
CA LYS A 761 -5.07 13.40 -5.11
C LYS A 761 -6.11 12.76 -4.18
N ASN A 762 -6.90 11.84 -4.73
CA ASN A 762 -7.93 11.10 -4.01
C ASN A 762 -7.35 10.23 -2.88
N GLN A 763 -6.17 9.62 -3.11
CA GLN A 763 -5.50 8.80 -2.11
C GLN A 763 -4.86 9.64 -1.00
N TYR A 764 -4.33 10.83 -1.33
CA TYR A 764 -3.86 11.79 -0.33
C TYR A 764 -5.01 12.30 0.57
N VAL A 765 -6.18 12.57 0.00
CA VAL A 765 -7.41 12.86 0.76
C VAL A 765 -7.82 11.69 1.65
N LYS A 766 -7.82 10.46 1.11
CA LYS A 766 -8.13 9.25 1.88
C LYS A 766 -7.18 9.05 3.06
N TRP A 767 -5.87 9.22 2.88
CA TRP A 767 -4.90 9.12 3.99
C TRP A 767 -5.18 10.12 5.12
N ALA A 768 -5.31 11.41 4.81
CA ALA A 768 -5.58 12.44 5.82
C ALA A 768 -6.96 12.25 6.49
N TRP A 769 -7.95 11.78 5.74
CA TRP A 769 -9.29 11.49 6.26
C TRP A 769 -9.31 10.27 7.20
N ASP A 770 -8.66 9.17 6.82
CA ASP A 770 -8.60 7.94 7.62
C ASP A 770 -7.76 8.11 8.90
N GLU A 771 -6.76 9.02 8.87
CA GLU A 771 -5.98 9.44 10.04
C GLU A 771 -6.71 10.49 10.91
N GLY A 772 -7.87 11.00 10.47
CA GLY A 772 -8.68 11.96 11.22
C GLY A 772 -8.13 13.39 11.27
N VAL A 773 -7.19 13.74 10.37
CA VAL A 773 -6.52 15.06 10.30
C VAL A 773 -6.91 15.89 9.07
N GLY A 774 -7.65 15.30 8.13
CA GLY A 774 -8.22 15.98 6.96
C GLY A 774 -9.52 16.71 7.29
N LEU A 775 -9.66 17.94 6.79
CA LEU A 775 -10.81 18.82 6.98
C LEU A 775 -12.08 18.32 6.26
N SER A 776 -11.92 17.58 5.17
CA SER A 776 -13.00 17.13 4.29
C SER A 776 -12.59 15.88 3.50
N PRO A 777 -13.52 14.95 3.19
CA PRO A 777 -13.26 13.80 2.33
C PRO A 777 -13.41 14.11 0.84
N ALA A 778 -13.66 15.37 0.45
CA ALA A 778 -13.81 15.76 -0.95
C ALA A 778 -12.45 15.78 -1.67
N ASN A 779 -12.38 15.29 -2.91
CA ASN A 779 -11.14 15.13 -3.68
C ASN A 779 -10.30 16.42 -3.80
N ASP A 780 -10.95 17.58 -3.91
CA ASP A 780 -10.28 18.88 -4.05
C ASP A 780 -9.69 19.41 -2.74
N SER A 781 -9.96 18.77 -1.60
CA SER A 781 -9.31 19.10 -0.32
C SER A 781 -7.78 18.99 -0.42
N PHE A 782 -7.28 18.19 -1.38
CA PHE A 782 -5.86 18.16 -1.76
C PHE A 782 -5.25 19.54 -2.04
N PHE A 783 -6.03 20.49 -2.57
CA PHE A 783 -5.55 21.82 -2.93
C PHE A 783 -5.50 22.81 -1.75
N PHE A 784 -6.40 22.69 -0.77
CA PHE A 784 -6.55 23.67 0.33
C PHE A 784 -6.30 23.13 1.74
N ASP A 785 -6.33 21.81 1.96
CA ASP A 785 -6.13 21.20 3.27
C ASP A 785 -4.65 21.30 3.72
N PRO A 786 -4.34 21.91 4.88
CA PRO A 786 -2.97 22.07 5.34
C PRO A 786 -2.23 20.74 5.62
N SER A 787 -2.94 19.71 6.11
CA SER A 787 -2.38 18.39 6.39
C SER A 787 -1.98 17.71 5.08
N ILE A 788 -2.87 17.70 4.08
CA ILE A 788 -2.60 17.09 2.77
C ILE A 788 -1.48 17.84 2.03
N ARG A 789 -1.49 19.18 2.09
CA ARG A 789 -0.42 20.03 1.53
C ARG A 789 0.94 19.73 2.19
N ILE A 790 0.99 19.39 3.47
CA ILE A 790 2.21 18.90 4.15
C ILE A 790 2.62 17.49 3.66
N TYR A 791 1.66 16.60 3.40
CA TYR A 791 1.94 15.23 2.93
C TYR A 791 2.58 15.28 1.54
N PHE A 792 2.01 16.03 0.61
CA PHE A 792 2.59 16.22 -0.72
C PHE A 792 3.96 16.91 -0.67
N LYS A 793 4.15 17.94 0.17
CA LYS A 793 5.47 18.56 0.41
C LYS A 793 6.53 17.60 0.98
N THR A 794 6.10 16.61 1.76
CA THR A 794 6.97 15.58 2.32
C THR A 794 7.39 14.58 1.24
N TYR A 795 6.45 14.15 0.41
CA TYR A 795 6.73 13.34 -0.78
C TYR A 795 7.66 14.07 -1.78
N LEU A 796 7.33 15.31 -2.17
CA LEU A 796 8.15 16.14 -3.07
C LEU A 796 9.61 16.21 -2.60
N LYS A 797 9.83 16.53 -1.32
CA LYS A 797 11.17 16.57 -0.74
C LYS A 797 11.86 15.21 -0.80
N THR A 798 11.14 14.13 -0.49
CA THR A 798 11.66 12.76 -0.49
C THR A 798 12.10 12.32 -1.88
N VAL A 799 11.34 12.66 -2.94
CA VAL A 799 11.69 12.38 -4.34
C VAL A 799 12.86 13.25 -4.79
N LEU A 800 12.79 14.57 -4.63
CA LEU A 800 13.84 15.48 -5.12
C LEU A 800 15.21 15.23 -4.46
N THR A 801 15.24 14.91 -3.16
CA THR A 801 16.49 14.57 -2.46
C THR A 801 16.75 13.06 -2.41
N ARG A 802 16.05 12.24 -3.21
CA ARG A 802 16.34 10.81 -3.31
C ARG A 802 17.69 10.61 -3.97
N LYS A 803 18.58 9.88 -3.30
CA LYS A 803 19.80 9.36 -3.91
C LYS A 803 19.52 8.05 -4.64
N ASN A 804 19.68 8.06 -5.96
CA ASN A 804 19.47 6.90 -6.81
C ASN A 804 20.41 5.75 -6.40
N HIS A 805 19.88 4.56 -6.11
CA HIS A 805 20.69 3.45 -5.61
C HIS A 805 21.64 2.81 -6.65
N ILE A 806 21.44 3.13 -7.93
CA ILE A 806 22.20 2.59 -9.08
C ILE A 806 23.24 3.61 -9.55
N THR A 807 22.83 4.86 -9.81
CA THR A 807 23.73 5.92 -10.30
C THR A 807 24.52 6.59 -9.18
N GLY A 808 23.99 6.58 -7.95
CA GLY A 808 24.56 7.26 -6.80
C GLY A 808 24.39 8.78 -6.81
N ILE A 809 23.58 9.32 -7.71
CA ILE A 809 23.28 10.76 -7.86
C ILE A 809 21.96 11.08 -7.13
N GLU A 810 21.82 12.27 -6.54
CA GLU A 810 20.51 12.73 -6.05
C GLU A 810 19.63 13.15 -7.24
N TYR A 811 18.32 12.90 -7.20
CA TYR A 811 17.43 13.18 -8.34
C TYR A 811 17.51 14.64 -8.80
N ARG A 812 17.47 15.61 -7.88
CA ARG A 812 17.71 17.05 -8.16
C ARG A 812 19.06 17.39 -8.77
N ASP A 813 20.02 16.46 -8.76
CA ASP A 813 21.37 16.57 -9.29
C ASP A 813 21.62 15.66 -10.51
N ASP A 814 20.64 14.85 -10.95
CA ASP A 814 20.77 13.89 -12.06
C ASP A 814 20.20 14.47 -13.37
N PRO A 815 21.05 14.93 -14.33
CA PRO A 815 20.62 15.56 -15.58
C PRO A 815 19.92 14.58 -16.54
N THR A 816 19.73 13.32 -16.17
CA THR A 816 18.78 12.42 -16.85
C THR A 816 17.35 12.93 -16.73
N ILE A 817 17.00 13.68 -15.68
CA ILE A 817 15.70 14.33 -15.57
C ILE A 817 15.70 15.59 -16.46
N PHE A 818 14.65 15.75 -17.27
CA PHE A 818 14.40 16.95 -18.09
C PHE A 818 13.74 18.02 -17.25
N ALA A 819 12.63 17.66 -16.60
CA ALA A 819 11.82 18.55 -15.79
C ALA A 819 10.95 17.75 -14.82
N TRP A 820 10.48 18.46 -13.80
CA TRP A 820 9.40 18.04 -12.93
C TRP A 820 8.06 18.53 -13.47
N GLU A 821 7.00 17.76 -13.21
CA GLU A 821 5.61 18.14 -13.47
C GLU A 821 4.82 17.95 -12.18
N LEU A 822 4.15 18.99 -11.69
CA LEU A 822 3.53 18.98 -10.36
C LEU A 822 2.40 17.95 -10.23
N ILE A 823 1.48 17.90 -11.19
CA ILE A 823 0.28 17.07 -11.14
C ILE A 823 -0.28 16.84 -12.55
N ASN A 824 -0.61 15.60 -12.88
CA ASN A 824 -1.29 15.27 -14.13
C ASN A 824 -2.75 15.79 -14.09
N GLU A 825 -3.10 16.66 -15.03
CA GLU A 825 -4.47 17.13 -15.33
C GLU A 825 -5.23 17.73 -14.13
N PRO A 826 -4.69 18.75 -13.43
CA PRO A 826 -5.29 19.27 -12.21
C PRO A 826 -6.62 19.99 -12.47
N GLN A 827 -7.69 19.47 -11.87
CA GLN A 827 -9.02 20.07 -11.89
C GLN A 827 -9.50 20.30 -10.45
N CYS A 828 -10.07 21.48 -10.18
CA CYS A 828 -10.58 21.90 -8.87
C CYS A 828 -12.02 22.42 -9.03
N THR A 829 -12.95 21.52 -9.38
CA THR A 829 -14.35 21.86 -9.70
C THR A 829 -15.16 22.41 -8.53
N SER A 830 -14.66 22.26 -7.30
CA SER A 830 -15.21 22.92 -6.11
C SER A 830 -14.95 24.44 -6.06
N ASP A 831 -14.00 24.95 -6.84
CA ASP A 831 -13.74 26.39 -7.00
C ASP A 831 -13.54 26.77 -8.48
N PRO A 832 -14.64 27.04 -9.21
CA PRO A 832 -14.59 27.49 -10.60
C PRO A 832 -13.91 28.85 -10.83
N THR A 833 -13.52 29.61 -9.79
CA THR A 833 -12.73 30.85 -9.96
C THR A 833 -11.26 30.56 -10.28
N GLY A 834 -10.78 29.37 -9.89
CA GLY A 834 -9.38 28.97 -9.97
C GLY A 834 -8.46 29.61 -8.91
N ASP A 835 -8.99 30.38 -7.96
CA ASP A 835 -8.19 30.97 -6.88
C ASP A 835 -7.54 29.89 -6.00
N THR A 836 -8.32 28.90 -5.57
CA THR A 836 -7.86 27.77 -4.75
C THR A 836 -6.73 26.97 -5.43
N LEU A 837 -6.86 26.71 -6.74
CA LEU A 837 -5.85 26.00 -7.50
C LEU A 837 -4.60 26.88 -7.72
N GLN A 838 -4.77 28.17 -8.03
CA GLN A 838 -3.65 29.12 -8.14
C GLN A 838 -2.82 29.18 -6.84
N GLU A 839 -3.44 29.32 -5.68
CA GLU A 839 -2.75 29.37 -4.38
C GLU A 839 -1.98 28.06 -4.09
N TRP A 840 -2.52 26.90 -4.50
CA TRP A 840 -1.80 25.63 -4.40
C TRP A 840 -0.59 25.57 -5.35
N ILE A 841 -0.74 25.98 -6.62
CA ILE A 841 0.37 25.95 -7.58
C ILE A 841 1.51 26.88 -7.15
N GLU A 842 1.20 28.11 -6.72
CA GLU A 842 2.22 29.06 -6.26
C GLU A 842 2.99 28.53 -5.06
N GLU A 843 2.31 27.91 -4.09
CA GLU A 843 2.95 27.33 -2.91
C GLU A 843 3.79 26.08 -3.25
N MET A 844 3.28 25.17 -4.08
CA MET A 844 3.98 23.92 -4.41
C MET A 844 5.13 24.13 -5.39
N ALA A 845 4.96 24.98 -6.42
CA ALA A 845 6.04 25.36 -7.33
C ALA A 845 7.16 26.11 -6.59
N GLY A 846 6.79 27.06 -5.70
CA GLY A 846 7.75 27.78 -4.86
C GLY A 846 8.51 26.87 -3.90
N TYR A 847 7.82 25.92 -3.27
CA TYR A 847 8.45 24.92 -2.39
C TYR A 847 9.39 23.98 -3.16
N LEU A 848 8.97 23.44 -4.30
CA LEU A 848 9.79 22.57 -5.15
C LEU A 848 11.07 23.31 -5.61
N LYS A 849 10.92 24.53 -6.14
CA LYS A 849 12.06 25.39 -6.54
C LYS A 849 12.96 25.85 -5.38
N SER A 850 12.53 25.69 -4.12
CA SER A 850 13.39 25.92 -2.96
C SER A 850 14.40 24.78 -2.75
N ILE A 851 14.05 23.56 -3.17
CA ILE A 851 14.83 22.31 -3.00
C ILE A 851 15.69 22.01 -4.22
N ASP A 852 15.12 22.19 -5.43
CA ASP A 852 15.77 21.98 -6.72
C ASP A 852 15.79 23.29 -7.53
N LYS A 853 16.98 23.70 -7.97
CA LYS A 853 17.22 24.95 -8.71
C LYS A 853 17.87 24.69 -10.08
N LYS A 854 17.89 23.44 -10.53
CA LYS A 854 18.53 22.97 -11.76
C LYS A 854 17.51 22.49 -12.78
N HIS A 855 16.54 21.68 -12.34
CA HIS A 855 15.52 21.17 -13.24
C HIS A 855 14.46 22.22 -13.56
N LEU A 856 13.96 22.13 -14.79
CA LEU A 856 12.77 22.83 -15.24
C LEU A 856 11.53 22.32 -14.48
N LEU A 857 10.49 23.14 -14.41
CA LEU A 857 9.21 22.79 -13.79
C LEU A 857 8.04 23.18 -14.71
N THR A 858 7.07 22.27 -14.84
CA THR A 858 5.74 22.55 -15.36
C THR A 858 4.66 22.12 -14.38
N LEU A 859 3.42 22.47 -14.69
CA LEU A 859 2.25 22.11 -13.90
C LEU A 859 1.71 20.72 -14.27
N GLY A 860 1.49 20.44 -15.57
CA GLY A 860 0.77 19.25 -16.05
C GLY A 860 -0.68 19.53 -16.45
N LEU A 861 -0.97 20.76 -16.89
CA LEU A 861 -2.28 21.19 -17.40
C LEU A 861 -2.69 20.48 -18.71
N GLU A 862 -3.99 20.23 -18.83
CA GLU A 862 -4.67 19.93 -20.10
C GLU A 862 -4.64 21.14 -21.07
N GLY A 863 -4.60 22.36 -20.53
CA GLY A 863 -4.46 23.61 -21.30
C GLY A 863 -5.70 24.51 -21.33
N PHE A 864 -6.79 24.17 -20.62
CA PHE A 864 -8.02 24.96 -20.68
C PHE A 864 -7.86 26.42 -20.20
N TYR A 865 -8.54 27.34 -20.89
CA TYR A 865 -8.66 28.73 -20.48
C TYR A 865 -9.76 28.87 -19.44
N GLY A 866 -9.42 29.49 -18.31
CA GLY A 866 -10.33 29.72 -17.18
C GLY A 866 -10.94 31.13 -17.19
N PRO A 867 -11.71 31.50 -16.16
CA PRO A 867 -12.53 32.72 -16.15
C PRO A 867 -11.72 34.03 -16.09
N THR A 868 -10.39 33.97 -15.93
CA THR A 868 -9.51 35.15 -15.94
C THR A 868 -8.81 35.36 -17.29
N SER A 869 -8.89 34.39 -18.19
CA SER A 869 -8.42 34.50 -19.57
C SER A 869 -9.32 35.42 -20.42
N PRO A 870 -8.80 36.05 -21.50
CA PRO A 870 -9.60 36.89 -22.40
C PRO A 870 -10.82 36.17 -23.01
N PRO A 871 -11.96 36.84 -23.26
CA PRO A 871 -13.16 36.19 -23.78
C PRO A 871 -12.98 35.44 -25.10
N GLU A 872 -12.09 35.93 -25.97
CA GLU A 872 -11.71 35.26 -27.22
C GLU A 872 -10.99 33.92 -26.97
N LYS A 873 -10.27 33.78 -25.85
CA LYS A 873 -9.59 32.55 -25.44
C LYS A 873 -10.54 31.51 -24.86
N LEU A 874 -11.59 31.94 -24.14
CA LEU A 874 -12.67 31.04 -23.74
C LEU A 874 -13.31 30.33 -24.94
N SER A 875 -13.40 31.01 -26.09
CA SER A 875 -13.90 30.40 -27.34
C SER A 875 -12.96 29.36 -27.95
N VAL A 876 -11.72 29.19 -27.45
CA VAL A 876 -10.75 28.19 -27.91
C VAL A 876 -11.04 26.81 -27.30
N ASN A 877 -11.49 26.75 -26.04
CA ASN A 877 -11.89 25.53 -25.32
C ASN A 877 -12.86 24.65 -26.14
N PRO A 878 -12.96 23.34 -25.84
CA PRO A 878 -13.92 22.44 -26.50
C PRO A 878 -15.37 22.88 -26.28
N SER A 879 -15.70 23.33 -25.07
CA SER A 879 -16.99 23.91 -24.70
C SER A 879 -16.82 25.01 -23.63
N GLU A 880 -17.94 25.51 -23.10
CA GLU A 880 -17.93 26.42 -21.94
C GLU A 880 -17.59 25.70 -20.63
N TYR A 881 -17.84 24.38 -20.52
CA TYR A 881 -17.67 23.61 -19.29
C TYR A 881 -16.22 23.58 -18.79
N GLU A 882 -15.25 23.45 -19.70
CA GLU A 882 -13.83 23.35 -19.35
C GLU A 882 -13.32 24.59 -18.60
N SER A 883 -13.93 25.77 -18.84
CA SER A 883 -13.62 27.01 -18.12
C SER A 883 -14.05 27.00 -16.65
N THR A 884 -14.85 26.01 -16.23
CA THR A 884 -15.35 25.87 -14.84
C THR A 884 -14.56 24.88 -14.00
N LEU A 885 -13.53 24.25 -14.57
CA LEU A 885 -12.71 23.22 -13.92
C LEU A 885 -11.67 23.79 -12.92
N GLY A 886 -11.64 25.11 -12.70
CA GLY A 886 -10.70 25.79 -11.81
C GLY A 886 -9.28 25.97 -12.37
N ALA A 887 -8.97 25.36 -13.52
CA ALA A 887 -7.73 25.59 -14.27
C ALA A 887 -7.85 26.86 -15.14
N ASP A 888 -6.75 27.60 -15.29
CA ASP A 888 -6.63 28.73 -16.20
C ASP A 888 -5.22 28.78 -16.78
N PHE A 889 -5.07 28.30 -18.02
CA PHE A 889 -3.76 28.12 -18.66
C PHE A 889 -2.87 29.36 -18.60
N ILE A 890 -3.40 30.55 -18.91
CA ILE A 890 -2.61 31.78 -18.90
C ILE A 890 -2.21 32.13 -17.47
N ARG A 891 -3.18 32.17 -16.54
CA ARG A 891 -2.95 32.56 -15.13
C ARG A 891 -1.96 31.61 -14.43
N ASN A 892 -2.21 30.30 -14.52
CA ASN A 892 -1.39 29.27 -13.90
C ASN A 892 0.01 29.23 -14.52
N SER A 893 0.13 29.28 -15.85
CA SER A 893 1.43 29.24 -16.53
C SER A 893 2.25 30.52 -16.34
N LYS A 894 1.65 31.65 -15.94
CA LYS A 894 2.38 32.92 -15.71
C LYS A 894 3.30 32.87 -14.48
N ILE A 895 2.98 32.04 -13.48
CA ILE A 895 3.73 31.86 -12.22
C ILE A 895 5.25 31.75 -12.48
N SER A 896 6.06 32.54 -11.77
CA SER A 896 7.50 32.68 -12.07
C SER A 896 8.32 31.41 -11.83
N ALA A 897 7.84 30.52 -10.95
CA ALA A 897 8.44 29.21 -10.67
C ALA A 897 8.14 28.14 -11.75
N ILE A 898 7.12 28.37 -12.60
CA ILE A 898 6.81 27.53 -13.76
C ILE A 898 7.67 27.98 -14.94
N ASP A 899 8.43 27.07 -15.53
CA ASP A 899 9.35 27.37 -16.62
C ASP A 899 8.66 27.36 -17.99
N PHE A 900 7.80 26.38 -18.24
CA PHE A 900 7.12 26.17 -19.53
C PHE A 900 5.65 25.78 -19.35
N GLY A 901 4.82 26.11 -20.32
CA GLY A 901 3.42 25.68 -20.37
C GLY A 901 3.29 24.26 -20.91
N SER A 902 2.44 23.44 -20.29
CA SER A 902 1.99 22.14 -20.79
C SER A 902 0.56 22.25 -21.31
N ILE A 903 0.23 21.52 -22.38
CA ILE A 903 -1.14 21.28 -22.84
C ILE A 903 -1.31 19.82 -23.21
N HIS A 904 -2.50 19.27 -23.07
CA HIS A 904 -2.89 17.95 -23.58
C HIS A 904 -3.78 18.13 -24.82
N PHE A 905 -4.11 17.04 -25.52
CA PHE A 905 -5.04 17.10 -26.65
C PHE A 905 -5.72 15.76 -26.96
N TYR A 906 -6.97 15.63 -26.50
CA TYR A 906 -7.82 14.45 -26.69
C TYR A 906 -9.17 14.81 -27.33
N PRO A 907 -9.20 15.11 -28.65
CA PRO A 907 -10.44 15.45 -29.35
C PRO A 907 -11.45 14.28 -29.39
N ASP A 908 -11.03 13.06 -29.07
CA ASP A 908 -11.94 11.91 -28.94
C ASP A 908 -12.76 11.93 -27.66
N HIS A 909 -12.21 12.49 -26.57
CA HIS A 909 -12.93 12.68 -25.32
C HIS A 909 -13.69 14.02 -25.33
N TRP A 910 -13.02 15.08 -25.79
CA TRP A 910 -13.55 16.45 -25.76
C TRP A 910 -14.59 16.73 -26.87
N MET A 911 -14.53 15.99 -27.99
CA MET A 911 -15.39 16.18 -29.17
C MET A 911 -15.88 14.84 -29.73
N ALA A 912 -16.31 13.93 -28.84
CA ALA A 912 -16.64 12.54 -29.16
C ALA A 912 -17.58 12.36 -30.36
N ASP A 913 -18.66 13.16 -30.44
CA ASP A 913 -19.67 13.10 -31.52
C ASP A 913 -19.20 13.69 -32.87
N GLN A 914 -18.01 14.30 -32.93
CA GLN A 914 -17.54 15.00 -34.13
C GLN A 914 -16.77 14.08 -35.08
N PRO A 915 -16.94 14.22 -36.41
CA PRO A 915 -16.19 13.44 -37.39
C PRO A 915 -14.70 13.81 -37.38
N PHE A 916 -13.84 12.89 -37.82
CA PHE A 916 -12.39 13.08 -37.86
C PHE A 916 -11.96 14.37 -38.57
N SER A 917 -12.67 14.80 -39.61
CA SER A 917 -12.41 16.06 -40.31
C SER A 917 -12.51 17.29 -39.41
N GLU A 918 -13.45 17.32 -38.47
CA GLU A 918 -13.64 18.43 -37.54
C GLU A 918 -12.63 18.35 -36.37
N LYS A 919 -12.35 17.14 -35.87
CA LYS A 919 -11.26 16.90 -34.91
C LYS A 919 -9.91 17.37 -35.46
N LEU A 920 -9.62 17.10 -36.74
CA LEU A 920 -8.42 17.56 -37.45
C LEU A 920 -8.43 19.08 -37.70
N ARG A 921 -9.59 19.67 -38.04
CA ARG A 921 -9.77 21.12 -38.22
C ARG A 921 -9.59 21.91 -36.92
N TYR A 922 -9.80 21.27 -35.77
CA TYR A 922 -9.60 21.85 -34.44
C TYR A 922 -8.11 21.90 -34.02
N VAL A 923 -7.23 21.05 -34.58
CA VAL A 923 -5.78 21.00 -34.28
C VAL A 923 -5.12 22.39 -34.30
N PRO A 924 -5.13 23.18 -35.39
CA PRO A 924 -4.47 24.48 -35.42
C PRO A 924 -5.09 25.48 -34.44
N LYS A 925 -6.43 25.48 -34.29
CA LYS A 925 -7.13 26.36 -33.33
C LYS A 925 -6.64 26.13 -31.90
N TRP A 926 -6.39 24.88 -31.52
CA TRP A 926 -5.82 24.54 -30.22
C TRP A 926 -4.33 24.89 -30.15
N MET A 927 -3.51 24.35 -31.04
CA MET A 927 -2.04 24.45 -30.95
C MET A 927 -1.53 25.88 -31.15
N ASP A 928 -2.01 26.60 -32.16
CA ASP A 928 -1.54 27.95 -32.48
C ASP A 928 -1.90 28.96 -31.37
N SER A 929 -3.09 28.82 -30.74
CA SER A 929 -3.51 29.72 -29.64
C SER A 929 -2.58 29.65 -28.43
N HIS A 930 -2.17 28.43 -28.04
CA HIS A 930 -1.29 28.24 -26.89
C HIS A 930 0.15 28.67 -27.21
N ILE A 931 0.63 28.39 -28.42
CA ILE A 931 1.95 28.87 -28.89
C ILE A 931 1.98 30.41 -28.92
N ASP A 932 0.93 31.07 -29.40
CA ASP A 932 0.82 32.54 -29.38
C ASP A 932 0.86 33.12 -27.95
N ASP A 933 0.26 32.45 -26.96
CA ASP A 933 0.36 32.88 -25.56
C ASP A 933 1.75 32.62 -24.96
N GLY A 934 2.39 31.52 -25.36
CA GLY A 934 3.80 31.25 -25.07
C GLY A 934 4.71 32.39 -25.55
N ASP A 935 4.53 32.81 -26.81
CA ASP A 935 5.30 33.87 -27.46
C ASP A 935 4.98 35.29 -26.97
N ARG A 936 3.72 35.58 -26.57
CA ARG A 936 3.25 36.96 -26.31
C ARG A 936 2.89 37.24 -24.85
N GLU A 937 2.20 36.32 -24.18
CA GLU A 937 1.63 36.55 -22.84
C GLU A 937 2.47 35.97 -21.69
N LEU A 938 3.22 34.90 -21.97
CA LEU A 938 4.02 34.18 -20.99
C LEU A 938 5.51 34.46 -21.16
N GLY A 939 6.00 34.53 -22.41
CA GLY A 939 7.43 34.55 -22.72
C GLY A 939 8.13 33.23 -22.37
N LYS A 940 7.43 32.10 -22.59
CA LYS A 940 7.81 30.76 -22.13
C LYS A 940 7.62 29.71 -23.23
N PRO A 941 8.38 28.60 -23.21
CA PRO A 941 8.15 27.48 -24.09
C PRO A 941 6.78 26.84 -23.80
N ILE A 942 6.17 26.28 -24.82
CA ILE A 942 4.95 25.48 -24.78
C ILE A 942 5.28 24.08 -25.28
N MET A 943 4.77 23.06 -24.60
CA MET A 943 4.79 21.68 -25.10
C MET A 943 3.39 21.07 -25.03
N VAL A 944 3.03 20.30 -26.06
CA VAL A 944 1.92 19.34 -25.93
C VAL A 944 2.46 18.07 -25.26
N THR A 945 2.17 17.91 -23.97
CA THR A 945 2.69 16.82 -23.11
C THR A 945 1.91 15.52 -23.25
N GLU A 946 0.70 15.57 -23.80
CA GLU A 946 -0.06 14.40 -24.24
C GLU A 946 -0.86 14.74 -25.52
N PHE A 947 -0.81 13.87 -26.52
CA PHE A 947 -1.81 13.87 -27.60
C PHE A 947 -2.04 12.46 -28.14
N GLY A 948 -3.30 12.13 -28.43
CA GLY A 948 -3.71 10.80 -28.88
C GLY A 948 -4.91 10.84 -29.83
N LEU A 949 -5.06 9.79 -30.63
CA LEU A 949 -6.27 9.52 -31.42
C LEU A 949 -6.63 8.04 -31.29
N SER A 950 -7.72 7.71 -30.60
CA SER A 950 -8.15 6.35 -30.23
C SER A 950 -8.39 5.48 -31.44
N ASN A 951 -8.02 4.19 -31.36
CA ASN A 951 -8.32 3.20 -32.39
C ASN A 951 -9.78 2.68 -32.33
N LEU A 952 -10.51 2.96 -31.25
CA LEU A 952 -11.95 2.66 -31.12
C LEU A 952 -12.86 3.74 -31.71
N ASN A 953 -12.28 4.80 -32.31
CA ASN A 953 -13.04 5.76 -33.11
C ASN A 953 -13.89 5.04 -34.16
N LYS A 954 -15.13 5.49 -34.34
CA LYS A 954 -15.98 4.98 -35.43
C LYS A 954 -15.30 5.29 -36.77
N ASP A 955 -15.27 4.29 -37.66
CA ASP A 955 -14.65 4.38 -38.99
C ASP A 955 -13.15 4.76 -38.93
N PHE A 956 -12.44 4.35 -37.86
CA PHE A 956 -11.00 4.56 -37.70
C PHE A 956 -10.18 3.81 -38.75
N ASP A 957 -9.37 4.55 -39.51
CA ASP A 957 -8.26 4.01 -40.27
C ASP A 957 -6.92 4.50 -39.67
N HIS A 958 -5.86 3.72 -39.88
CA HIS A 958 -4.51 4.04 -39.44
C HIS A 958 -3.98 5.37 -40.00
N SER A 959 -4.38 5.77 -41.22
CA SER A 959 -4.01 7.08 -41.78
C SER A 959 -4.64 8.27 -41.05
N HIS A 960 -5.74 8.09 -40.30
CA HIS A 960 -6.30 9.16 -39.47
C HIS A 960 -5.34 9.53 -38.34
N ARG A 961 -4.76 8.55 -37.63
CA ARG A 961 -3.76 8.79 -36.57
C ARG A 961 -2.50 9.44 -37.15
N ASP A 962 -2.08 9.01 -38.35
CA ASP A 962 -0.87 9.53 -39.00
C ASP A 962 -1.06 10.97 -39.50
N ALA A 963 -2.20 11.30 -40.11
CA ALA A 963 -2.55 12.66 -40.53
C ALA A 963 -2.71 13.62 -39.33
N PHE A 964 -3.32 13.13 -38.24
CA PHE A 964 -3.46 13.87 -36.98
C PHE A 964 -2.10 14.21 -36.36
N TYR A 965 -1.21 13.21 -36.25
CA TYR A 965 0.13 13.40 -35.70
C TYR A 965 0.96 14.33 -36.58
N LYS A 966 0.85 14.20 -37.90
CA LYS A 966 1.55 15.08 -38.85
C LYS A 966 1.13 16.54 -38.71
N ALA A 967 -0.16 16.83 -38.52
CA ALA A 967 -0.65 18.19 -38.34
C ALA A 967 -0.04 18.87 -37.10
N ILE A 968 0.04 18.15 -35.98
CA ILE A 968 0.64 18.64 -34.73
C ILE A 968 2.17 18.83 -34.90
N TYR A 969 2.85 17.85 -35.50
CA TYR A 969 4.28 17.91 -35.77
C TYR A 969 4.68 19.06 -36.72
N ASP A 970 3.89 19.31 -37.77
CA ASP A 970 4.14 20.41 -38.71
C ASP A 970 4.01 21.79 -38.03
N ILE A 971 2.99 22.00 -37.18
CA ILE A 971 2.81 23.26 -36.43
C ILE A 971 4.00 23.53 -35.50
N PHE A 972 4.36 22.55 -34.67
CA PHE A 972 5.49 22.70 -33.74
C PHE A 972 6.83 22.86 -34.48
N TYR A 973 7.04 22.19 -35.60
CA TYR A 973 8.22 22.37 -36.45
C TYR A 973 8.28 23.78 -37.07
N GLU A 974 7.16 24.32 -37.56
CA GLU A 974 7.12 25.67 -38.11
C GLU A 974 7.22 26.77 -37.04
N SER A 975 6.88 26.49 -35.78
CA SER A 975 7.21 27.37 -34.66
C SER A 975 8.71 27.30 -34.32
N ALA A 976 9.26 26.08 -34.18
CA ALA A 976 10.67 25.83 -33.91
C ALA A 976 11.61 26.46 -34.95
N LYS A 977 11.28 26.37 -36.25
CA LYS A 977 12.02 27.04 -37.34
C LYS A 977 12.08 28.57 -37.22
N LYS A 978 11.06 29.19 -36.62
CA LYS A 978 10.96 30.64 -36.43
C LYS A 978 11.59 31.10 -35.11
N GLY A 979 11.92 30.16 -34.22
CA GLY A 979 12.33 30.45 -32.84
C GLY A 979 11.17 30.81 -31.91
N GLY A 980 9.94 30.45 -32.28
CA GLY A 980 8.75 30.66 -31.44
C GLY A 980 8.61 29.65 -30.31
N ALA A 981 7.55 29.80 -29.52
CA ALA A 981 7.33 29.07 -28.28
C ALA A 981 6.94 27.58 -28.43
N GLY A 982 6.63 27.10 -29.63
CA GLY A 982 6.31 25.70 -29.89
C GLY A 982 7.54 24.82 -29.73
N ALA A 983 7.75 24.28 -28.53
CA ALA A 983 9.03 23.72 -28.10
C ALA A 983 9.08 22.18 -28.04
N GLY A 984 7.93 21.50 -28.03
CA GLY A 984 7.93 20.03 -28.08
C GLY A 984 6.57 19.34 -28.07
N THR A 985 6.59 18.05 -28.43
CA THR A 985 5.42 17.20 -28.67
C THR A 985 5.62 15.81 -28.07
N PHE A 986 4.64 15.31 -27.31
CA PHE A 986 4.67 13.99 -26.66
C PHE A 986 3.48 13.10 -27.06
N VAL A 987 3.76 12.04 -27.81
CA VAL A 987 2.78 11.01 -28.18
C VAL A 987 2.21 10.31 -26.93
N TRP A 988 0.89 10.26 -26.79
CA TRP A 988 0.22 9.30 -25.90
C TRP A 988 -0.33 8.13 -26.72
N GLN A 989 0.11 6.89 -26.50
CA GLN A 989 1.26 6.45 -25.69
C GLN A 989 2.03 5.32 -26.39
N LEU A 990 3.32 5.17 -26.07
CA LEU A 990 4.14 4.09 -26.64
C LEU A 990 4.25 2.88 -25.69
N LEU A 991 4.11 1.71 -26.29
CA LEU A 991 4.22 0.39 -25.69
C LEU A 991 5.37 -0.41 -26.35
N VAL A 992 5.80 -1.50 -25.72
CA VAL A 992 6.50 -2.61 -26.41
C VAL A 992 5.51 -3.76 -26.62
N GLY A 993 5.75 -4.65 -27.59
CA GLY A 993 4.84 -5.77 -27.88
C GLY A 993 4.67 -6.73 -26.68
N GLY A 994 3.47 -7.31 -26.54
CA GLY A 994 3.11 -8.11 -25.37
C GLY A 994 2.73 -7.27 -24.15
N MET A 995 2.19 -6.06 -24.36
CA MET A 995 1.74 -5.12 -23.32
C MET A 995 0.30 -4.67 -23.53
N GLU A 996 -0.53 -5.57 -24.06
CA GLU A 996 -1.93 -5.30 -24.39
C GLU A 996 -2.73 -4.93 -23.13
N GLU A 997 -2.27 -5.35 -21.94
CA GLU A 997 -2.82 -5.02 -20.63
C GLU A 997 -2.64 -3.55 -20.20
N TYR A 998 -1.76 -2.79 -20.87
CA TYR A 998 -1.55 -1.34 -20.63
C TYR A 998 -2.15 -0.44 -21.72
N ASN A 999 -2.80 -1.02 -22.72
CA ASN A 999 -3.41 -0.30 -23.84
C ASN A 999 -4.77 0.29 -23.44
N ASP A 1000 -4.90 1.60 -23.62
CA ASP A 1000 -6.06 2.44 -23.31
C ASP A 1000 -6.67 3.04 -24.59
N ASP A 1001 -6.73 2.23 -25.66
CA ASP A 1001 -7.13 2.59 -27.04
C ASP A 1001 -6.16 3.55 -27.78
N PHE A 1002 -5.29 4.25 -27.05
CA PHE A 1002 -4.25 5.12 -27.59
C PHE A 1002 -2.88 4.42 -27.74
N GLY A 1003 -2.72 3.19 -27.24
CA GLY A 1003 -1.47 2.42 -27.28
C GLY A 1003 -0.92 2.22 -28.70
N ILE A 1004 0.42 2.34 -28.81
CA ILE A 1004 1.18 2.24 -30.06
C ILE A 1004 2.47 1.46 -29.83
N VAL A 1005 2.62 0.32 -30.50
CA VAL A 1005 3.93 -0.32 -30.71
C VAL A 1005 4.50 0.23 -32.02
N ALA A 1006 5.29 1.30 -31.95
CA ALA A 1006 5.52 2.19 -33.10
C ALA A 1006 6.16 1.49 -34.32
N TRP A 1007 7.06 0.53 -34.10
CA TRP A 1007 7.78 -0.20 -35.15
C TRP A 1007 6.93 -1.24 -35.89
N GLU A 1008 5.77 -1.62 -35.35
CA GLU A 1008 4.80 -2.50 -36.03
C GLU A 1008 3.96 -1.73 -37.07
N ARG A 1009 4.07 -0.39 -37.10
CA ARG A 1009 3.37 0.49 -38.05
C ARG A 1009 4.36 1.35 -38.85
N PRO A 1010 4.86 0.87 -40.01
CA PRO A 1010 5.93 1.53 -40.78
C PRO A 1010 5.67 3.00 -41.15
N SER A 1011 4.42 3.38 -41.44
CA SER A 1011 4.04 4.77 -41.74
C SER A 1011 4.24 5.70 -40.54
N LEU A 1012 3.74 5.28 -39.38
CA LEU A 1012 3.82 6.02 -38.12
C LEU A 1012 5.27 6.04 -37.58
N TYR A 1013 5.99 4.93 -37.69
CA TYR A 1013 7.44 4.86 -37.41
C TYR A 1013 8.21 5.90 -38.25
N GLY A 1014 7.94 5.94 -39.57
CA GLY A 1014 8.53 6.90 -40.49
C GLY A 1014 8.21 8.35 -40.10
N LEU A 1015 6.95 8.67 -39.82
CA LEU A 1015 6.49 10.00 -39.44
C LEU A 1015 7.11 10.50 -38.13
N ILE A 1016 7.13 9.67 -37.08
CA ILE A 1016 7.75 10.02 -35.78
C ILE A 1016 9.25 10.29 -35.98
N LYS A 1017 9.93 9.45 -36.75
CA LYS A 1017 11.36 9.59 -37.02
C LYS A 1017 11.67 10.81 -37.91
N GLU A 1018 10.84 11.11 -38.90
CA GLU A 1018 10.96 12.32 -39.74
C GLU A 1018 10.93 13.58 -38.87
N GLN A 1019 9.99 13.67 -37.92
CA GLN A 1019 9.91 14.80 -36.99
C GLN A 1019 11.17 14.91 -36.11
N SER A 1020 11.71 13.79 -35.61
CA SER A 1020 12.98 13.79 -34.88
C SER A 1020 14.13 14.34 -35.73
N CYS A 1021 14.25 13.91 -36.99
CA CYS A 1021 15.25 14.41 -37.93
C CYS A 1021 15.08 15.91 -38.22
N ARG A 1022 13.84 16.35 -38.44
CA ARG A 1022 13.46 17.75 -38.71
C ARG A 1022 13.81 18.68 -37.54
N LEU A 1023 13.45 18.30 -36.31
CA LEU A 1023 13.79 19.09 -35.12
C LEU A 1023 15.31 19.07 -34.84
N ALA A 1024 16.00 17.96 -35.08
CA ALA A 1024 17.45 17.90 -34.99
C ALA A 1024 18.14 18.82 -36.03
N GLU A 1025 17.64 18.90 -37.27
CA GLU A 1025 18.16 19.85 -38.26
C GLU A 1025 18.08 21.30 -37.79
N VAL A 1026 16.98 21.70 -37.13
CA VAL A 1026 16.86 23.04 -36.51
C VAL A 1026 17.86 23.23 -35.35
N CYS A 1027 18.01 22.24 -34.47
CA CYS A 1027 18.94 22.31 -33.33
C CYS A 1027 20.43 22.37 -33.74
N TYR A 1028 20.81 21.70 -34.82
CA TYR A 1028 22.20 21.62 -35.29
C TYR A 1028 22.53 22.61 -36.42
N GLY A 1029 21.54 23.10 -37.16
CA GLY A 1029 21.68 24.10 -38.23
C GLY A 1029 22.81 23.77 -39.21
N LYS A 1030 23.74 24.70 -39.42
CA LYS A 1030 24.91 24.50 -40.30
C LYS A 1030 25.82 23.32 -39.90
N SER A 1031 25.70 22.79 -38.69
CA SER A 1031 26.43 21.58 -38.26
C SER A 1031 25.69 20.26 -38.53
N TRP A 1032 24.40 20.30 -38.92
CA TRP A 1032 23.55 19.12 -39.09
C TRP A 1032 24.15 18.03 -39.97
N ALA A 1033 24.75 18.38 -41.12
CA ALA A 1033 25.40 17.44 -42.03
C ALA A 1033 26.52 16.58 -41.38
N ARG A 1034 27.09 17.00 -40.24
CA ARG A 1034 28.06 16.23 -39.44
C ARG A 1034 27.42 15.31 -38.41
N PHE A 1035 26.21 15.63 -37.94
CA PHE A 1035 25.52 14.93 -36.86
C PHE A 1035 24.38 14.02 -37.37
N ARG A 1036 23.91 14.22 -38.60
CA ARG A 1036 22.81 13.48 -39.25
C ARG A 1036 22.81 11.97 -39.00
N SER A 1037 23.95 11.30 -39.20
CA SER A 1037 24.08 9.85 -38.99
C SER A 1037 23.94 9.40 -37.53
N GLN A 1038 24.13 10.28 -36.54
CA GLN A 1038 23.95 9.97 -35.11
C GLN A 1038 22.47 9.87 -34.72
N PHE A 1039 21.57 10.49 -35.50
CA PHE A 1039 20.12 10.43 -35.33
C PHE A 1039 19.47 9.35 -36.24
N ASN A 1040 20.29 8.55 -36.93
CA ASN A 1040 19.88 7.61 -37.97
C ASN A 1040 19.08 8.27 -39.12
N CYS A 1041 19.37 9.54 -39.42
CA CYS A 1041 18.74 10.34 -40.46
C CYS A 1041 19.59 10.39 -41.74
#